data_AF-A0A9R1CRE4-F1
#
_entry.id   AF-A0A9R1CRE4-F1
#
_cell.length_a   1.000
_cell.length_b   1.000
_cell.length_c   1.000
_cell.angle_alpha   90.00
_cell.angle_beta   90.00
_cell.angle_gamma   90.00
#
_symmetry.space_group_name_H-M   'P 1'
#
loop_
_entity.id
_entity.type
_entity.pdbx_description
1 polymer ?
#
loop_
_entity_poly.entity_id
_entity_poly.type
_entity_poly.pdbx_seq_one_letter_code
_entity_poly.pdbx_strand_id
1 'polypeptide(L)'
;MAAAASGAIVFVLTGMSEVVWATMIGIPIVVVAGIALYVRGLITRSKTSEQQYVRKRGRSVAETFQDYLRTLNDLRDAYPNWSQSVDARVDSLVADFGTQGIRFEPRSGSFELTGSVDSADVQEFERLETEIESFHDEFEELFREFAREETDEIESQTARLEDVDLVRSAPSVSLPPATDPIPAYRDTLDEAREEADEAIEAAIETVREMTRGDMRPDDIDAIEAELESASGAADNHDYYAATESILEARDRLRDQLSGSFEAERDRLSDLLDAVLRSNVDEHVDAEYVDEITKMRDEVESLDSALELAELTRKQAQLRRTCVTMIRSMERDLDDAVRTLQSAELPGGYYDEPPVVEESLAETLEDIDDFERFTAEWADAAARLTDALETARTKASVVEAYDDFAGQIDTRLQEAGEVTADDLPVRHAEQFLGLYNRRNPSIEFDPAQGVLRRGDVERHDVTVDLQYERGGELRQATVELDGGVHSERETVETRVAASVEFDEVPAGTYTLSGDPGDEAFGSVERELEVDGDTTTAVEFAERSLRERLCSDFDQDMGEHVPAIDSQVSSTFEEQGYVSTGMELPVRDSYVPCLIAIWSERNGYDLVESDEEVIVYDRSQVERELKNTVRYNIEAGDELRFEEAKKNFLSVPLPDATIREMVAGLETGEDVTTTATAIKIE
;
A
#
# COMPACT_ATOMS: atom_id res chain seq x y z
N MET A 1 -76.17 -10.06 -24.56
CA MET A 1 -76.19 -9.03 -25.63
C MET A 1 -75.36 -9.61 -26.78
N ALA A 2 -76.02 -9.90 -27.92
CA ALA A 2 -75.57 -10.46 -29.22
C ALA A 2 -74.10 -10.97 -29.35
N ALA A 3 -73.84 -12.30 -29.37
CA ALA A 3 -73.76 -13.24 -30.52
C ALA A 3 -72.52 -13.00 -31.42
N ALA A 4 -71.56 -13.93 -31.58
CA ALA A 4 -71.72 -15.35 -31.91
C ALA A 4 -70.65 -16.28 -31.28
N ALA A 5 -71.02 -17.56 -31.19
CA ALA A 5 -70.26 -18.68 -30.65
C ALA A 5 -70.03 -19.77 -31.72
N SER A 6 -69.12 -20.71 -31.43
CA SER A 6 -68.80 -22.00 -32.11
C SER A 6 -67.69 -21.92 -33.18
N GLY A 7 -66.57 -22.66 -33.13
CA GLY A 7 -66.12 -23.70 -32.22
C GLY A 7 -64.69 -24.14 -32.57
N ALA A 8 -63.94 -24.50 -31.53
CA ALA A 8 -62.60 -25.10 -31.57
C ALA A 8 -62.69 -26.64 -31.62
N ILE A 9 -61.50 -27.29 -31.68
CA ILE A 9 -61.15 -28.70 -31.35
C ILE A 9 -60.99 -29.62 -32.60
N VAL A 10 -59.87 -30.30 -32.93
CA VAL A 10 -58.58 -30.61 -32.25
C VAL A 10 -57.66 -31.49 -33.16
N PHE A 11 -56.39 -31.73 -32.72
CA PHE A 11 -55.44 -32.87 -32.98
C PHE A 11 -54.33 -32.62 -34.05
N VAL A 12 -52.99 -32.53 -33.85
CA VAL A 12 -51.90 -33.01 -32.93
C VAL A 12 -51.29 -34.41 -33.20
N LEU A 13 -50.02 -34.44 -33.65
CA LEU A 13 -48.93 -35.43 -33.47
C LEU A 13 -49.08 -36.96 -33.81
N THR A 14 -47.95 -37.47 -34.33
CA THR A 14 -47.39 -38.85 -34.33
C THR A 14 -47.88 -39.93 -35.33
N GLY A 15 -46.91 -40.44 -36.12
CA GLY A 15 -46.55 -41.87 -36.21
C GLY A 15 -47.35 -42.82 -37.12
N MET A 16 -46.60 -43.75 -37.74
CA MET A 16 -47.02 -44.92 -38.56
C MET A 16 -47.42 -44.61 -40.02
N SER A 17 -46.59 -44.98 -40.99
CA SER A 17 -46.52 -46.30 -41.64
C SER A 17 -47.88 -46.77 -42.19
N GLU A 18 -47.92 -46.96 -43.51
CA GLU A 18 -49.03 -47.56 -44.29
C GLU A 18 -50.27 -46.69 -44.54
N VAL A 19 -50.20 -45.84 -45.58
CA VAL A 19 -51.24 -45.82 -46.63
C VAL A 19 -50.55 -45.68 -47.99
N VAL A 20 -49.94 -46.77 -48.43
CA VAL A 20 -49.71 -47.00 -49.87
C VAL A 20 -51.01 -47.61 -50.40
N TRP A 21 -51.40 -47.20 -51.62
CA TRP A 21 -52.49 -47.72 -52.46
C TRP A 21 -53.89 -47.18 -52.17
N ALA A 22 -54.29 -46.07 -52.83
CA ALA A 22 -55.62 -45.92 -53.48
C ALA A 22 -55.91 -44.55 -54.14
N THR A 23 -54.91 -43.73 -54.52
CA THR A 23 -55.17 -42.54 -55.38
C THR A 23 -54.13 -42.33 -56.48
N MET A 24 -53.31 -43.35 -56.74
CA MET A 24 -52.27 -43.38 -57.79
C MET A 24 -52.72 -44.28 -58.96
N ILE A 25 -53.95 -44.08 -59.47
CA ILE A 25 -54.54 -44.50 -60.77
C ILE A 25 -56.04 -44.19 -60.62
N GLY A 26 -56.54 -43.08 -61.17
CA GLY A 26 -58.00 -42.86 -61.18
C GLY A 26 -58.53 -41.47 -61.52
N ILE A 27 -57.74 -40.40 -61.37
CA ILE A 27 -58.22 -39.02 -61.64
C ILE A 27 -57.44 -38.24 -62.73
N PRO A 28 -56.35 -38.73 -63.38
CA PRO A 28 -55.87 -38.09 -64.60
C PRO A 28 -56.74 -38.36 -65.84
N ILE A 29 -57.61 -39.38 -65.84
CA ILE A 29 -58.40 -39.72 -67.04
C ILE A 29 -59.71 -38.92 -67.13
N VAL A 30 -60.28 -38.44 -66.02
CA VAL A 30 -61.51 -37.61 -66.06
C VAL A 30 -61.20 -36.13 -66.30
N VAL A 31 -60.03 -35.64 -65.89
CA VAL A 31 -59.58 -34.26 -66.23
C VAL A 31 -59.07 -34.19 -67.67
N VAL A 32 -58.36 -35.21 -68.18
CA VAL A 32 -57.93 -35.25 -69.60
C VAL A 32 -59.10 -35.56 -70.55
N ALA A 33 -60.07 -36.41 -70.18
CA ALA A 33 -61.29 -36.61 -70.98
C ALA A 33 -62.29 -35.45 -70.87
N GLY A 34 -62.35 -34.78 -69.71
CA GLY A 34 -63.15 -33.57 -69.49
C GLY A 34 -62.62 -32.37 -70.26
N ILE A 35 -61.31 -32.19 -70.34
CA ILE A 35 -60.67 -31.13 -71.15
C ILE A 35 -60.77 -31.44 -72.65
N ALA A 36 -60.62 -32.70 -73.08
CA ALA A 36 -60.82 -33.06 -74.49
C ALA A 36 -62.27 -32.83 -74.98
N LEU A 37 -63.28 -33.00 -74.12
CA LEU A 37 -64.68 -32.68 -74.44
C LEU A 37 -65.04 -31.21 -74.24
N TYR A 38 -64.37 -30.51 -73.33
CA TYR A 38 -64.51 -29.05 -73.16
C TYR A 38 -63.89 -28.28 -74.33
N VAL A 39 -62.72 -28.70 -74.83
CA VAL A 39 -62.07 -28.13 -76.02
C VAL A 39 -62.87 -28.43 -77.29
N ARG A 40 -63.52 -29.60 -77.40
CA ARG A 40 -64.42 -29.89 -78.54
C ARG A 40 -65.74 -29.10 -78.47
N GLY A 41 -66.18 -28.67 -77.29
CA GLY A 41 -67.35 -27.82 -77.06
C GLY A 41 -67.09 -26.30 -77.17
N LEU A 42 -65.87 -25.84 -76.89
CA LEU A 42 -65.51 -24.41 -76.96
C LEU A 42 -65.01 -23.96 -78.34
N ILE A 43 -64.53 -24.89 -79.17
CA ILE A 43 -64.15 -24.63 -80.57
C ILE A 43 -65.39 -24.31 -81.46
N THR A 44 -66.62 -24.49 -80.98
CA THR A 44 -67.83 -24.09 -81.73
C THR A 44 -68.45 -22.74 -81.31
N ARG A 45 -67.81 -21.93 -80.44
CA ARG A 45 -68.36 -20.60 -80.09
C ARG A 45 -67.43 -19.38 -80.09
N SER A 46 -66.19 -19.49 -80.55
CA SER A 46 -65.44 -18.29 -80.97
C SER A 46 -64.59 -18.59 -82.22
N LYS A 47 -64.71 -17.74 -83.24
CA LYS A 47 -63.98 -17.83 -84.50
C LYS A 47 -62.54 -17.33 -84.30
N THR A 48 -61.60 -18.22 -83.98
CA THR A 48 -60.16 -17.94 -84.04
C THR A 48 -59.52 -18.97 -84.96
N SER A 49 -58.92 -18.54 -86.07
CA SER A 49 -58.22 -19.46 -86.97
C SER A 49 -56.93 -19.96 -86.31
N GLU A 50 -56.48 -21.17 -86.68
CA GLU A 50 -55.22 -21.76 -86.22
C GLU A 50 -54.03 -20.79 -86.36
N GLN A 51 -54.01 -20.01 -87.45
CA GLN A 51 -53.04 -18.94 -87.70
C GLN A 51 -53.07 -17.82 -86.64
N GLN A 52 -54.26 -17.41 -86.18
CA GLN A 52 -54.38 -16.40 -85.12
C GLN A 52 -53.90 -16.93 -83.77
N TYR A 53 -54.03 -18.24 -83.52
CA TYR A 53 -53.52 -18.88 -82.32
C TYR A 53 -51.98 -18.96 -82.32
N VAL A 54 -51.38 -19.45 -83.42
CA VAL A 54 -49.91 -19.51 -83.61
C VAL A 54 -49.29 -18.12 -83.43
N ARG A 55 -49.88 -17.10 -84.07
CA ARG A 55 -49.40 -15.72 -83.97
C ARG A 55 -49.49 -15.15 -82.55
N LYS A 56 -50.54 -15.49 -81.81
CA LYS A 56 -50.70 -15.07 -80.40
C LYS A 56 -49.69 -15.78 -79.51
N ARG A 57 -49.45 -17.08 -79.72
CA ARG A 57 -48.48 -17.87 -78.96
C ARG A 57 -47.05 -17.39 -79.23
N GLY A 58 -46.65 -17.27 -80.49
CA GLY A 58 -45.34 -16.75 -80.86
C GLY A 58 -45.08 -15.35 -80.33
N ARG A 59 -46.10 -14.47 -80.35
CA ARG A 59 -46.00 -13.15 -79.71
C ARG A 59 -45.77 -13.24 -78.20
N SER A 60 -46.52 -14.09 -77.50
CA SER A 60 -46.39 -14.25 -76.04
C SER A 60 -44.99 -14.74 -75.65
N VAL A 61 -44.47 -15.76 -76.33
CA VAL A 61 -43.14 -16.32 -76.06
C VAL A 61 -42.04 -15.30 -76.42
N ALA A 62 -42.25 -14.52 -77.48
CA ALA A 62 -41.36 -13.43 -77.85
C ALA A 62 -41.39 -12.24 -76.87
N GLU A 63 -42.55 -11.90 -76.29
CA GLU A 63 -42.67 -10.89 -75.23
C GLU A 63 -41.89 -11.32 -73.98
N THR A 64 -41.98 -12.59 -73.57
CA THR A 64 -41.18 -13.14 -72.47
C THR A 64 -39.68 -13.04 -72.72
N PHE A 65 -39.20 -13.45 -73.91
CA PHE A 65 -37.78 -13.33 -74.25
C PHE A 65 -37.33 -11.87 -74.34
N GLN A 66 -38.17 -10.97 -74.86
CA GLN A 66 -37.89 -9.53 -74.88
C GLN A 66 -37.68 -8.98 -73.48
N ASP A 67 -38.50 -9.37 -72.50
CA ASP A 67 -38.37 -8.88 -71.13
C ASP A 67 -37.05 -9.36 -70.50
N TYR A 68 -36.63 -10.61 -70.74
CA TYR A 68 -35.34 -11.10 -70.29
C TYR A 68 -34.14 -10.43 -70.99
N LEU A 69 -34.24 -10.13 -72.29
CA LEU A 69 -33.22 -9.36 -72.99
C LEU A 69 -33.10 -7.93 -72.46
N ARG A 70 -34.21 -7.30 -72.06
CA ARG A 70 -34.16 -5.99 -71.40
C ARG A 70 -33.43 -6.07 -70.07
N THR A 71 -33.79 -7.04 -69.22
CA THR A 71 -33.09 -7.25 -67.94
C THR A 71 -31.60 -7.51 -68.14
N LEU A 72 -31.23 -8.35 -69.11
CA LEU A 72 -29.83 -8.63 -69.45
C LEU A 72 -29.08 -7.37 -69.88
N ASN A 73 -29.67 -6.53 -70.74
CA ASN A 73 -29.02 -5.30 -71.20
C ASN A 73 -28.93 -4.26 -70.07
N ASP A 74 -29.97 -4.12 -69.23
CA ASP A 74 -29.95 -3.23 -68.07
C ASP A 74 -28.83 -3.62 -67.08
N LEU A 75 -28.62 -4.92 -66.87
CA LEU A 75 -27.53 -5.44 -66.04
C LEU A 75 -26.15 -5.20 -66.66
N ARG A 76 -26.00 -5.31 -67.98
CA ARG A 76 -24.73 -5.00 -68.66
C ARG A 76 -24.35 -3.53 -68.59
N ASP A 77 -25.34 -2.66 -68.70
CA ASP A 77 -25.13 -1.22 -68.62
C ASP A 77 -24.79 -0.79 -67.19
N ALA A 78 -25.40 -1.43 -66.17
CA ALA A 78 -25.13 -1.16 -64.76
C ALA A 78 -23.85 -1.82 -64.23
N TYR A 79 -23.50 -3.01 -64.72
CA TYR A 79 -22.35 -3.80 -64.27
C TYR A 79 -21.46 -4.20 -65.46
N PRO A 80 -20.57 -3.30 -65.94
CA PRO A 80 -19.73 -3.56 -67.11
C PRO A 80 -18.78 -4.77 -66.98
N ASN A 81 -18.44 -5.14 -65.74
CA ASN A 81 -17.56 -6.27 -65.42
C ASN A 81 -18.29 -7.63 -65.45
N TRP A 82 -19.63 -7.63 -65.44
CA TRP A 82 -20.43 -8.85 -65.49
C TRP A 82 -20.38 -9.51 -66.90
N SER A 83 -20.03 -10.79 -66.92
CA SER A 83 -19.40 -11.44 -68.09
C SER A 83 -20.27 -11.65 -69.36
N GLN A 84 -19.56 -11.70 -70.49
CA GLN A 84 -20.01 -11.91 -71.89
C GLN A 84 -20.47 -13.35 -72.21
N SER A 85 -20.55 -14.24 -71.21
CA SER A 85 -20.76 -15.69 -71.41
C SER A 85 -22.14 -16.07 -71.95
N VAL A 86 -23.12 -15.16 -71.82
CA VAL A 86 -24.52 -15.37 -72.20
C VAL A 86 -24.80 -15.04 -73.68
N ASP A 87 -23.87 -14.35 -74.37
CA ASP A 87 -24.06 -13.85 -75.74
C ASP A 87 -24.29 -14.96 -76.77
N ALA A 88 -23.52 -16.04 -76.69
CA ALA A 88 -23.67 -17.18 -77.61
C ALA A 88 -25.06 -17.84 -77.50
N ARG A 89 -25.64 -17.83 -76.29
CA ARG A 89 -26.97 -18.40 -76.02
C ARG A 89 -28.08 -17.46 -76.50
N VAL A 90 -27.91 -16.14 -76.31
CA VAL A 90 -28.79 -15.11 -76.89
C VAL A 90 -28.81 -15.22 -78.42
N ASP A 91 -27.66 -15.30 -79.06
CA ASP A 91 -27.54 -15.42 -80.52
C ASP A 91 -28.24 -16.69 -81.04
N SER A 92 -28.11 -17.81 -80.31
CA SER A 92 -28.80 -19.06 -80.63
C SER A 92 -30.32 -18.93 -80.54
N LEU A 93 -30.85 -18.34 -79.46
CA LEU A 93 -32.29 -18.13 -79.28
C LEU A 93 -32.85 -17.17 -80.33
N VAL A 94 -32.13 -16.08 -80.65
CA VAL A 94 -32.50 -15.13 -81.70
C VAL A 94 -32.57 -15.81 -83.07
N ALA A 95 -31.64 -16.72 -83.38
CA ALA A 95 -31.64 -17.50 -84.62
C ALA A 95 -32.83 -18.47 -84.70
N ASP A 96 -33.16 -19.15 -83.60
CA ASP A 96 -34.29 -20.07 -83.53
C ASP A 96 -35.64 -19.34 -83.69
N PHE A 97 -35.80 -18.18 -83.03
CA PHE A 97 -36.94 -17.29 -83.25
C PHE A 97 -37.04 -16.83 -84.70
N GLY A 98 -35.90 -16.51 -85.32
CA GLY A 98 -35.80 -16.13 -86.74
C GLY A 98 -36.35 -17.21 -87.67
N THR A 99 -36.09 -18.49 -87.36
CA THR A 99 -36.59 -19.66 -88.10
C THR A 99 -38.11 -19.81 -87.98
N GLN A 100 -38.69 -19.41 -86.86
CA GLN A 100 -40.16 -19.39 -86.64
C GLN A 100 -40.83 -18.09 -87.12
N GLY A 101 -40.09 -17.19 -87.78
CA GLY A 101 -40.62 -15.97 -88.36
C GLY A 101 -40.64 -14.74 -87.44
N ILE A 102 -39.95 -14.78 -86.29
CA ILE A 102 -39.83 -13.65 -85.36
C ILE A 102 -38.40 -13.11 -85.41
N ARG A 103 -38.22 -11.83 -85.73
CA ARG A 103 -36.88 -11.21 -85.74
C ARG A 103 -36.68 -10.36 -84.50
N PHE A 104 -35.58 -10.59 -83.80
CA PHE A 104 -35.16 -9.80 -82.64
C PHE A 104 -33.99 -8.88 -83.00
N GLU A 105 -33.93 -7.73 -82.33
CA GLU A 105 -32.74 -6.90 -82.24
C GLU A 105 -32.10 -7.08 -80.85
N PRO A 106 -30.98 -7.81 -80.73
CA PRO A 106 -30.45 -8.27 -79.44
C PRO A 106 -30.15 -7.15 -78.43
N ARG A 107 -29.70 -5.98 -78.91
CA ARG A 107 -29.33 -4.84 -78.06
C ARG A 107 -30.50 -4.00 -77.58
N SER A 108 -31.61 -3.96 -78.33
CA SER A 108 -32.80 -3.19 -77.94
C SER A 108 -33.91 -4.06 -77.35
N GLY A 109 -33.75 -5.39 -77.44
CA GLY A 109 -34.78 -6.38 -77.10
C GLY A 109 -36.03 -6.27 -77.97
N SER A 110 -36.06 -5.42 -79.00
CA SER A 110 -37.24 -5.22 -79.83
C SER A 110 -37.44 -6.40 -80.79
N PHE A 111 -38.70 -6.70 -81.13
CA PHE A 111 -39.01 -7.79 -82.05
C PHE A 111 -40.14 -7.47 -83.04
N GLU A 112 -40.09 -8.14 -84.18
CA GLU A 112 -41.10 -8.04 -85.24
C GLU A 112 -41.58 -9.44 -85.69
N LEU A 113 -42.90 -9.61 -85.80
CA LEU A 113 -43.49 -10.82 -86.41
C LEU A 113 -43.55 -10.67 -87.93
N THR A 114 -42.85 -11.55 -88.64
CA THR A 114 -42.91 -11.62 -90.11
C THR A 114 -44.12 -12.44 -90.59
N GLY A 115 -44.45 -12.37 -91.88
CA GLY A 115 -45.53 -13.18 -92.46
C GLY A 115 -45.32 -14.70 -92.36
N SER A 116 -44.08 -15.16 -92.12
CA SER A 116 -43.74 -16.58 -91.95
C SER A 116 -44.25 -17.19 -90.64
N VAL A 117 -44.61 -16.36 -89.64
CA VAL A 117 -45.16 -16.82 -88.35
C VAL A 117 -46.50 -17.55 -88.53
N ASP A 118 -47.29 -17.17 -89.53
CA ASP A 118 -48.60 -17.80 -89.78
C ASP A 118 -48.47 -19.28 -90.23
N SER A 119 -47.26 -19.75 -90.53
CA SER A 119 -46.92 -21.15 -90.86
C SER A 119 -45.99 -21.84 -89.86
N ALA A 120 -45.68 -21.19 -88.73
CA ALA A 120 -44.79 -21.74 -87.71
C ALA A 120 -45.43 -22.91 -86.94
N ASP A 121 -44.60 -23.80 -86.39
CA ASP A 121 -45.06 -24.92 -85.57
C ASP A 121 -45.29 -24.46 -84.12
N VAL A 122 -46.49 -24.75 -83.58
CA VAL A 122 -46.82 -24.44 -82.19
C VAL A 122 -45.90 -25.20 -81.22
N GLN A 123 -45.50 -26.43 -81.56
CA GLN A 123 -44.62 -27.24 -80.72
C GLN A 123 -43.22 -26.64 -80.60
N GLU A 124 -42.75 -25.95 -81.64
CA GLU A 124 -41.48 -25.23 -81.59
C GLU A 124 -41.54 -24.00 -80.67
N PHE A 125 -42.71 -23.34 -80.55
CA PHE A 125 -42.89 -22.28 -79.55
C PHE A 125 -42.95 -22.82 -78.12
N GLU A 126 -43.43 -24.05 -77.90
CA GLU A 126 -43.36 -24.72 -76.58
C GLU A 126 -41.91 -25.10 -76.24
N ARG A 127 -41.13 -25.61 -77.21
CA ARG A 127 -39.68 -25.83 -77.04
C ARG A 127 -38.96 -24.53 -76.70
N LEU A 128 -39.23 -23.46 -77.46
CA LEU A 128 -38.61 -22.16 -77.23
C LEU A 128 -38.97 -21.58 -75.88
N GLU A 129 -40.23 -21.71 -75.43
CA GLU A 129 -40.63 -21.29 -74.07
C GLU A 129 -39.77 -21.99 -73.00
N THR A 130 -39.59 -23.31 -73.08
CA THR A 130 -38.71 -24.06 -72.16
C THR A 130 -37.24 -23.63 -72.27
N GLU A 131 -36.75 -23.34 -73.47
CA GLU A 131 -35.37 -22.89 -73.65
C GLU A 131 -35.13 -21.46 -73.15
N ILE A 132 -36.13 -20.60 -73.24
CA ILE A 132 -36.10 -19.24 -72.70
C ILE A 132 -36.17 -19.27 -71.17
N GLU A 133 -36.98 -20.14 -70.58
CA GLU A 133 -37.02 -20.38 -69.14
C GLU A 133 -35.66 -20.91 -68.64
N SER A 134 -35.10 -21.92 -69.31
CA SER A 134 -33.77 -22.45 -68.97
C SER A 134 -32.67 -21.39 -69.13
N PHE A 135 -32.77 -20.53 -70.15
CA PHE A 135 -31.86 -19.41 -70.34
C PHE A 135 -32.00 -18.38 -69.21
N HIS A 136 -33.23 -18.11 -68.79
CA HIS A 136 -33.52 -17.21 -67.68
C HIS A 136 -32.86 -17.70 -66.40
N ASP A 137 -33.12 -18.96 -66.02
CA ASP A 137 -32.54 -19.57 -64.82
C ASP A 137 -31.00 -19.54 -64.87
N GLU A 138 -30.40 -19.82 -66.03
CA GLU A 138 -28.94 -19.80 -66.23
C GLU A 138 -28.35 -18.40 -66.03
N PHE A 139 -28.90 -17.36 -66.65
CA PHE A 139 -28.34 -16.00 -66.48
C PHE A 139 -28.64 -15.43 -65.08
N GLU A 140 -29.77 -15.78 -64.46
CA GLU A 140 -30.03 -15.41 -63.07
C GLU A 140 -28.99 -16.03 -62.14
N GLU A 141 -28.68 -17.33 -62.31
CA GLU A 141 -27.65 -18.01 -61.52
C GLU A 141 -26.27 -17.37 -61.69
N LEU A 142 -25.88 -17.06 -62.94
CA LEU A 142 -24.61 -16.39 -63.24
C LEU A 142 -24.52 -14.98 -62.65
N PHE A 143 -25.62 -14.21 -62.66
CA PHE A 143 -25.63 -12.90 -62.01
C PHE A 143 -25.58 -13.01 -60.49
N ARG A 144 -26.30 -13.97 -59.89
CA ARG A 144 -26.24 -14.23 -58.44
C ARG A 144 -24.83 -14.63 -58.00
N GLU A 145 -24.13 -15.45 -58.78
CA GLU A 145 -22.73 -15.81 -58.52
C GLU A 145 -21.82 -14.59 -58.58
N PHE A 146 -21.90 -13.81 -59.68
CA PHE A 146 -21.14 -12.55 -59.82
C PHE A 146 -21.38 -11.58 -58.65
N ALA A 147 -22.63 -11.34 -58.27
CA ALA A 147 -22.96 -10.41 -57.19
C ALA A 147 -22.40 -10.90 -55.84
N ARG A 148 -22.42 -12.22 -55.56
CA ARG A 148 -21.82 -12.77 -54.34
C ARG A 148 -20.30 -12.63 -54.35
N GLU A 149 -19.64 -13.01 -55.44
CA GLU A 149 -18.19 -12.91 -55.55
C GLU A 149 -17.70 -11.47 -55.38
N GLU A 150 -18.40 -10.51 -56.00
CA GLU A 150 -18.01 -9.11 -55.89
C GLU A 150 -18.32 -8.51 -54.51
N THR A 151 -19.45 -8.86 -53.88
CA THR A 151 -19.72 -8.46 -52.48
C THR A 151 -18.68 -9.06 -51.53
N ASP A 152 -18.34 -10.35 -51.66
CA ASP A 152 -17.31 -11.00 -50.84
C ASP A 152 -15.93 -10.33 -51.05
N GLU A 153 -15.61 -9.93 -52.28
CA GLU A 153 -14.37 -9.19 -52.57
C GLU A 153 -14.37 -7.80 -51.92
N ILE A 154 -15.46 -7.05 -52.03
CA ILE A 154 -15.64 -5.74 -51.38
C ILE A 154 -15.44 -5.85 -49.86
N GLU A 155 -16.13 -6.80 -49.22
CA GLU A 155 -16.01 -7.04 -47.78
C GLU A 155 -14.57 -7.40 -47.40
N SER A 156 -13.91 -8.26 -48.20
CA SER A 156 -12.52 -8.63 -47.95
C SER A 156 -11.55 -7.45 -48.10
N GLN A 157 -11.75 -6.53 -49.06
CA GLN A 157 -10.83 -5.40 -49.26
C GLN A 157 -11.04 -4.30 -48.22
N THR A 158 -12.28 -4.07 -47.80
CA THR A 158 -12.58 -3.09 -46.76
C THR A 158 -12.19 -3.59 -45.36
N ALA A 159 -12.30 -4.90 -45.08
CA ALA A 159 -11.77 -5.51 -43.87
C ALA A 159 -10.26 -5.29 -43.69
N ARG A 160 -9.50 -5.30 -44.79
CA ARG A 160 -8.05 -5.00 -44.74
C ARG A 160 -7.74 -3.57 -44.31
N LEU A 161 -8.65 -2.62 -44.55
CA LEU A 161 -8.51 -1.24 -44.09
C LEU A 161 -8.89 -1.11 -42.60
N GLU A 162 -9.85 -1.91 -42.13
CA GLU A 162 -10.20 -2.02 -40.71
C GLU A 162 -9.04 -2.64 -39.90
N ASP A 163 -8.41 -3.71 -40.42
CA ASP A 163 -7.28 -4.40 -39.78
C ASP A 163 -6.09 -3.48 -39.48
N VAL A 164 -6.00 -2.32 -40.13
CA VAL A 164 -4.95 -1.32 -39.96
C VAL A 164 -5.48 0.01 -39.43
N ASP A 165 -6.68 0.00 -38.85
CA ASP A 165 -7.35 1.12 -38.20
C ASP A 165 -7.55 2.37 -39.09
N LEU A 166 -7.63 2.18 -40.42
CA LEU A 166 -7.95 3.28 -41.34
C LEU A 166 -9.45 3.53 -41.45
N VAL A 167 -10.26 2.52 -41.12
CA VAL A 167 -11.72 2.64 -40.98
C VAL A 167 -12.14 2.02 -39.65
N ARG A 168 -13.26 2.49 -39.09
CA ARG A 168 -13.75 2.03 -37.77
C ARG A 168 -14.42 0.65 -37.79
N SER A 169 -14.97 0.29 -38.93
CA SER A 169 -15.70 -0.96 -39.16
C SER A 169 -15.79 -1.15 -40.66
N ALA A 170 -15.42 -2.32 -41.15
CA ALA A 170 -15.71 -2.68 -42.53
C ALA A 170 -17.22 -2.86 -42.70
N PRO A 171 -17.77 -2.45 -43.86
CA PRO A 171 -19.14 -2.76 -44.22
C PRO A 171 -19.35 -4.26 -44.32
N SER A 172 -20.57 -4.70 -43.98
CA SER A 172 -20.97 -6.10 -44.10
C SER A 172 -22.43 -6.14 -44.52
N VAL A 173 -22.70 -6.70 -45.70
CA VAL A 173 -24.04 -6.70 -46.28
C VAL A 173 -24.60 -8.13 -46.29
N SER A 174 -25.86 -8.28 -45.88
CA SER A 174 -26.49 -9.59 -45.85
C SER A 174 -26.90 -10.04 -47.26
N LEU A 175 -26.19 -11.02 -47.80
CA LEU A 175 -26.54 -11.64 -49.08
C LEU A 175 -27.98 -12.21 -49.10
N PRO A 176 -28.76 -11.98 -50.17
CA PRO A 176 -30.09 -12.55 -50.32
C PRO A 176 -30.05 -14.08 -50.45
N PRO A 177 -31.10 -14.81 -49.99
CA PRO A 177 -31.26 -16.23 -50.26
C PRO A 177 -31.14 -16.58 -51.75
N ALA A 178 -30.60 -17.76 -52.07
CA ALA A 178 -30.41 -18.21 -53.46
C ALA A 178 -31.69 -18.29 -54.30
N THR A 179 -32.86 -18.27 -53.66
CA THR A 179 -34.18 -18.29 -54.30
C THR A 179 -34.71 -16.90 -54.65
N ASP A 180 -34.02 -15.84 -54.23
CA ASP A 180 -34.50 -14.48 -54.37
C ASP A 180 -34.22 -13.94 -55.80
N PRO A 181 -35.08 -13.03 -56.31
CA PRO A 181 -34.98 -12.56 -57.68
C PRO A 181 -33.79 -11.60 -57.85
N ILE A 182 -33.34 -11.41 -59.11
CA ILE A 182 -32.22 -10.52 -59.46
C ILE A 182 -32.25 -9.14 -58.78
N PRO A 183 -33.37 -8.41 -58.68
CA PRO A 183 -33.39 -7.10 -58.04
C PRO A 183 -32.87 -7.10 -56.61
N ALA A 184 -33.11 -8.16 -55.83
CA ALA A 184 -32.58 -8.24 -54.47
C ALA A 184 -31.04 -8.31 -54.46
N TYR A 185 -30.44 -9.06 -55.39
CA TYR A 185 -28.99 -9.15 -55.54
C TYR A 185 -28.37 -7.85 -56.06
N ARG A 186 -29.08 -7.11 -56.91
CA ARG A 186 -28.67 -5.77 -57.35
C ARG A 186 -28.66 -4.78 -56.19
N ASP A 187 -29.76 -4.72 -55.43
CA ASP A 187 -29.88 -3.82 -54.29
C ASP A 187 -28.75 -4.08 -53.28
N THR A 188 -28.44 -5.35 -53.00
CA THR A 188 -27.32 -5.75 -52.12
C THR A 188 -25.95 -5.36 -52.68
N LEU A 189 -25.68 -5.59 -53.97
CA LEU A 189 -24.39 -5.23 -54.57
C LEU A 189 -24.20 -3.71 -54.65
N ASP A 190 -25.26 -2.98 -54.98
CA ASP A 190 -25.25 -1.52 -55.03
C ASP A 190 -25.05 -0.92 -53.63
N GLU A 191 -25.71 -1.48 -52.60
CA GLU A 191 -25.48 -1.14 -51.18
C GLU A 191 -24.03 -1.43 -50.77
N ALA A 192 -23.49 -2.60 -51.11
CA ALA A 192 -22.10 -2.94 -50.79
C ALA A 192 -21.10 -1.98 -51.45
N ARG A 193 -21.34 -1.56 -52.70
CA ARG A 193 -20.51 -0.58 -53.40
C ARG A 193 -20.60 0.81 -52.76
N GLU A 194 -21.79 1.28 -52.41
CA GLU A 194 -21.98 2.56 -51.73
C GLU A 194 -21.25 2.58 -50.38
N GLU A 195 -21.42 1.54 -49.56
CA GLU A 195 -20.72 1.45 -48.27
C GLU A 195 -19.19 1.33 -48.43
N ALA A 196 -18.72 0.66 -49.48
CA ALA A 196 -17.30 0.56 -49.77
C ALA A 196 -16.70 1.89 -50.24
N ASP A 197 -17.40 2.64 -51.09
CA ASP A 197 -16.97 3.98 -51.51
C ASP A 197 -16.82 4.91 -50.31
N GLU A 198 -17.79 4.88 -49.37
CA GLU A 198 -17.70 5.63 -48.11
C GLU A 198 -16.51 5.19 -47.24
N ALA A 199 -16.24 3.88 -47.16
CA ALA A 199 -15.10 3.35 -46.43
C ALA A 199 -13.76 3.77 -47.05
N ILE A 200 -13.63 3.76 -48.37
CA ILE A 200 -12.45 4.24 -49.10
C ILE A 200 -12.23 5.74 -48.85
N GLU A 201 -13.29 6.56 -48.93
CA GLU A 201 -13.19 8.00 -48.67
C GLU A 201 -12.75 8.28 -47.21
N ALA A 202 -13.32 7.55 -46.25
CA ALA A 202 -12.94 7.65 -44.84
C ALA A 202 -11.47 7.24 -44.61
N ALA A 203 -11.00 6.18 -45.26
CA ALA A 203 -9.62 5.74 -45.18
C ALA A 203 -8.64 6.76 -45.79
N ILE A 204 -8.99 7.34 -46.95
CA ILE A 204 -8.22 8.43 -47.58
C ILE A 204 -8.11 9.62 -46.63
N GLU A 205 -9.22 10.07 -46.05
CA GLU A 205 -9.20 11.21 -45.13
C GLU A 205 -8.40 10.91 -43.86
N THR A 206 -8.45 9.67 -43.37
CA THR A 206 -7.66 9.24 -42.21
C THR A 206 -6.15 9.32 -42.51
N VAL A 207 -5.70 8.84 -43.67
CA VAL A 207 -4.29 9.02 -44.09
C VAL A 207 -3.94 10.50 -44.23
N ARG A 208 -4.83 11.32 -44.80
CA ARG A 208 -4.61 12.78 -44.92
C ARG A 208 -4.49 13.44 -43.56
N GLU A 209 -5.34 13.11 -42.59
CA GLU A 209 -5.24 13.63 -41.23
C GLU A 209 -3.87 13.32 -40.60
N MET A 210 -3.35 12.10 -40.80
CA MET A 210 -2.01 11.73 -40.33
C MET A 210 -0.90 12.60 -40.96
N THR A 211 -1.04 13.06 -42.20
CA THR A 211 -0.06 13.96 -42.85
C THR A 211 -0.08 15.39 -42.32
N ARG A 212 -1.16 15.82 -41.65
CA ARG A 212 -1.36 17.21 -41.19
C ARG A 212 -0.74 17.51 -39.82
N GLY A 213 -0.07 16.54 -39.20
CA GLY A 213 0.60 16.70 -37.91
C GLY A 213 1.73 17.74 -37.91
N ASP A 214 2.29 18.00 -36.73
CA ASP A 214 3.37 18.99 -36.54
C ASP A 214 4.64 18.65 -37.34
N MET A 215 4.90 17.36 -37.56
CA MET A 215 5.93 16.86 -38.46
C MET A 215 5.32 16.52 -39.81
N ARG A 216 5.81 17.20 -40.85
CA ARG A 216 5.37 16.96 -42.23
C ARG A 216 6.20 15.86 -42.88
N PRO A 217 5.58 14.99 -43.70
CA PRO A 217 6.31 14.10 -44.58
C PRO A 217 7.18 14.90 -45.55
N ASP A 218 8.34 14.35 -45.93
CA ASP A 218 9.24 14.97 -46.90
C ASP A 218 8.64 14.99 -48.31
N ASP A 219 7.83 13.98 -48.66
CA ASP A 219 7.24 13.80 -49.99
C ASP A 219 5.72 13.58 -49.89
N ILE A 220 5.01 14.64 -49.49
CA ILE A 220 3.54 14.69 -49.42
C ILE A 220 2.92 14.48 -50.81
N ASP A 221 3.54 15.01 -51.86
CA ASP A 221 3.01 14.93 -53.22
C ASP A 221 2.90 13.48 -53.69
N ALA A 222 3.87 12.63 -53.35
CA ALA A 222 3.80 11.20 -53.64
C ALA A 222 2.68 10.48 -52.86
N ILE A 223 2.41 10.88 -51.61
CA ILE A 223 1.32 10.31 -50.80
C ILE A 223 -0.04 10.70 -51.39
N GLU A 224 -0.24 11.99 -51.71
CA GLU A 224 -1.50 12.46 -52.31
C GLU A 224 -1.75 11.83 -53.69
N ALA A 225 -0.71 11.55 -54.48
CA ALA A 225 -0.85 10.85 -55.75
C ALA A 225 -1.39 9.41 -55.60
N GLU A 226 -0.99 8.68 -54.55
CA GLU A 226 -1.54 7.36 -54.25
C GLU A 226 -3.00 7.46 -53.78
N LEU A 227 -3.33 8.47 -52.96
CA LEU A 227 -4.70 8.70 -52.50
C LEU A 227 -5.65 9.13 -53.64
N GLU A 228 -5.17 9.93 -54.59
CA GLU A 228 -5.91 10.24 -55.82
C GLU A 228 -6.10 9.00 -56.69
N SER A 229 -5.08 8.13 -56.78
CA SER A 229 -5.18 6.86 -57.50
C SER A 229 -6.20 5.92 -56.84
N ALA A 230 -6.27 5.89 -55.51
CA ALA A 230 -7.27 5.13 -54.77
C ALA A 230 -8.69 5.62 -55.04
N SER A 231 -8.92 6.94 -54.99
CA SER A 231 -10.21 7.54 -55.33
C SER A 231 -10.63 7.21 -56.76
N GLY A 232 -9.70 7.29 -57.72
CA GLY A 232 -9.97 6.93 -59.11
C GLY A 232 -10.27 5.43 -59.31
N ALA A 233 -9.69 4.55 -58.49
CA ALA A 233 -10.00 3.12 -58.53
C ALA A 233 -11.40 2.82 -57.97
N ALA A 234 -11.78 3.46 -56.86
CA ALA A 234 -13.13 3.33 -56.27
C ALA A 234 -14.22 3.86 -57.22
N ASP A 235 -13.98 4.98 -57.92
CA ASP A 235 -14.89 5.51 -58.95
C ASP A 235 -15.18 4.49 -60.09
N ASN A 236 -14.27 3.51 -60.29
CA ASN A 236 -14.42 2.44 -61.27
C ASN A 236 -14.85 1.09 -60.64
N HIS A 237 -15.20 1.08 -59.35
CA HIS A 237 -15.50 -0.10 -58.53
C HIS A 237 -14.36 -1.13 -58.45
N ASP A 238 -13.10 -0.67 -58.57
CA ASP A 238 -11.90 -1.51 -58.37
C ASP A 238 -11.39 -1.34 -56.92
N TYR A 239 -12.10 -1.96 -55.97
CA TYR A 239 -11.81 -1.83 -54.54
C TYR A 239 -10.49 -2.49 -54.14
N TYR A 240 -10.01 -3.48 -54.90
CA TYR A 240 -8.68 -4.04 -54.72
C TYR A 240 -7.60 -2.98 -54.97
N ALA A 241 -7.63 -2.34 -56.14
CA ALA A 241 -6.66 -1.30 -56.47
C ALA A 241 -6.78 -0.07 -55.55
N ALA A 242 -8.00 0.28 -55.13
CA ALA A 242 -8.25 1.36 -54.18
C ALA A 242 -7.58 1.09 -52.82
N THR A 243 -7.83 -0.08 -52.23
CA THR A 243 -7.23 -0.50 -50.95
C THR A 243 -5.71 -0.61 -51.04
N GLU A 244 -5.14 -1.20 -52.10
CA GLU A 244 -3.68 -1.27 -52.27
C GLU A 244 -3.04 0.12 -52.32
N SER A 245 -3.64 1.06 -53.06
CA SER A 245 -3.12 2.42 -53.18
C SER A 245 -3.16 3.16 -51.83
N ILE A 246 -4.22 2.99 -51.02
CA ILE A 246 -4.30 3.55 -49.66
C ILE A 246 -3.21 2.95 -48.76
N LEU A 247 -3.02 1.63 -48.80
CA LEU A 247 -2.01 0.96 -47.98
C LEU A 247 -0.59 1.38 -48.37
N GLU A 248 -0.31 1.57 -49.66
CA GLU A 248 0.98 2.10 -50.13
C GLU A 248 1.20 3.57 -49.72
N ALA A 249 0.15 4.40 -49.75
CA ALA A 249 0.19 5.76 -49.21
C ALA A 249 0.54 5.77 -47.71
N ARG A 250 -0.11 4.89 -46.93
CA ARG A 250 0.13 4.69 -45.50
C ARG A 250 1.55 4.19 -45.21
N ASP A 251 2.03 3.17 -45.93
CA ASP A 251 3.38 2.63 -45.73
C ASP A 251 4.44 3.67 -46.07
N ARG A 252 4.27 4.44 -47.16
CA ARG A 252 5.15 5.55 -47.51
C ARG A 252 5.17 6.62 -46.42
N LEU A 253 4.01 6.95 -45.85
CA LEU A 253 3.91 7.87 -44.71
C LEU A 253 4.66 7.34 -43.49
N ARG A 254 4.44 6.07 -43.12
CA ARG A 254 5.14 5.41 -42.00
C ARG A 254 6.65 5.46 -42.19
N ASP A 255 7.13 5.11 -43.38
CA ASP A 255 8.56 5.06 -43.66
C ASP A 255 9.21 6.45 -43.57
N GLN A 256 8.53 7.50 -44.04
CA GLN A 256 9.01 8.89 -43.92
C GLN A 256 9.02 9.38 -42.47
N LEU A 257 8.05 8.98 -41.64
CA LEU A 257 7.96 9.39 -40.24
C LEU A 257 8.85 8.56 -39.30
N SER A 258 9.33 7.39 -39.73
CA SER A 258 10.05 6.42 -38.89
C SER A 258 11.25 7.02 -38.14
N GLY A 259 12.14 7.73 -38.83
CA GLY A 259 13.31 8.34 -38.20
C GLY A 259 12.95 9.44 -37.20
N SER A 260 11.92 10.22 -37.51
CA SER A 260 11.39 11.25 -36.61
C SER A 260 10.72 10.64 -35.37
N PHE A 261 9.99 9.55 -35.55
CA PHE A 261 9.37 8.80 -34.46
C PHE A 261 10.40 8.17 -33.52
N GLU A 262 11.41 7.47 -34.06
CA GLU A 262 12.48 6.89 -33.24
C GLU A 262 13.23 7.97 -32.45
N ALA A 263 13.60 9.08 -33.11
CA ALA A 263 14.29 10.19 -32.45
C ALA A 263 13.46 10.83 -31.32
N GLU A 264 12.16 11.03 -31.53
CA GLU A 264 11.29 11.61 -30.50
C GLU A 264 11.00 10.62 -29.37
N ARG A 265 10.96 9.32 -29.67
CA ARG A 265 10.77 8.26 -28.68
C ARG A 265 12.00 8.17 -27.79
N ASP A 266 13.19 8.17 -28.38
CA ASP A 266 14.47 8.14 -27.65
C ASP A 266 14.59 9.34 -26.71
N ARG A 267 14.28 10.55 -27.21
CA ARG A 267 14.24 11.76 -26.38
C ARG A 267 13.29 11.63 -25.20
N LEU A 268 12.07 11.14 -25.44
CA LEU A 268 11.07 10.97 -24.40
C LEU A 268 11.50 9.93 -23.36
N SER A 269 12.08 8.82 -23.82
CA SER A 269 12.67 7.79 -22.96
C SER A 269 13.83 8.32 -22.13
N ASP A 270 14.69 9.18 -22.69
CA ASP A 270 15.80 9.80 -21.95
C ASP A 270 15.30 10.68 -20.79
N LEU A 271 14.24 11.46 -20.99
CA LEU A 271 13.64 12.25 -19.91
C LEU A 271 12.98 11.35 -18.85
N LEU A 272 12.22 10.34 -19.26
CA LEU A 272 11.61 9.38 -18.34
C LEU A 272 12.67 8.66 -17.49
N ASP A 273 13.77 8.23 -18.11
CA ASP A 273 14.90 7.61 -17.42
C ASP A 273 15.61 8.60 -16.49
N ALA A 274 15.74 9.88 -16.88
CA ALA A 274 16.30 10.91 -16.01
C ALA A 274 15.44 11.13 -14.76
N VAL A 275 14.12 11.17 -14.91
CA VAL A 275 13.17 11.28 -13.80
C VAL A 275 13.26 10.07 -12.88
N LEU A 276 13.20 8.86 -13.42
CA LEU A 276 13.22 7.62 -12.62
C LEU A 276 14.57 7.33 -11.95
N ARG A 277 15.67 7.89 -12.45
CA ARG A 277 17.00 7.79 -11.82
C ARG A 277 17.23 8.89 -10.76
N SER A 278 16.39 9.92 -10.74
CA SER A 278 16.50 10.99 -9.76
C SER A 278 15.80 10.59 -8.44
N ASN A 279 16.36 10.99 -7.31
CA ASN A 279 15.77 10.75 -5.98
C ASN A 279 14.68 11.78 -5.64
N VAL A 280 13.85 12.14 -6.61
CA VAL A 280 12.77 13.13 -6.43
C VAL A 280 11.53 12.53 -5.76
N ASP A 281 11.38 11.21 -5.82
CA ASP A 281 10.26 10.44 -5.28
C ASP A 281 10.07 10.63 -3.77
N GLU A 282 11.15 10.90 -3.03
CA GLU A 282 11.09 11.22 -1.59
C GLU A 282 10.51 12.63 -1.30
N HIS A 283 10.42 13.48 -2.32
CA HIS A 283 10.08 14.90 -2.21
C HIS A 283 8.85 15.32 -3.00
N VAL A 284 8.26 14.45 -3.81
CA VAL A 284 7.05 14.72 -4.58
C VAL A 284 5.92 13.78 -4.18
N ASP A 285 4.68 14.15 -4.52
CA ASP A 285 3.54 13.25 -4.34
C ASP A 285 3.66 11.98 -5.18
N ALA A 286 3.27 10.84 -4.60
CA ALA A 286 3.32 9.53 -5.28
C ALA A 286 2.52 9.48 -6.59
N GLU A 287 1.46 10.29 -6.71
CA GLU A 287 0.66 10.40 -7.94
C GLU A 287 1.51 10.80 -9.16
N TYR A 288 2.52 11.67 -8.98
CA TYR A 288 3.41 12.07 -10.07
C TYR A 288 4.32 10.91 -10.49
N VAL A 289 4.87 10.15 -9.55
CA VAL A 289 5.75 9.00 -9.84
C VAL A 289 4.98 7.88 -10.55
N ASP A 290 3.74 7.63 -10.12
CA ASP A 290 2.84 6.68 -10.77
C ASP A 290 2.49 7.11 -12.21
N GLU A 291 2.23 8.41 -12.44
CA GLU A 291 1.98 8.96 -13.77
C GLU A 291 3.19 8.77 -14.71
N ILE A 292 4.39 9.05 -14.22
CA ILE A 292 5.64 8.88 -14.98
C ILE A 292 5.88 7.41 -15.34
N THR A 293 5.68 6.50 -14.39
CA THR A 293 5.84 5.06 -14.61
C THR A 293 4.84 4.54 -15.64
N LYS A 294 3.57 4.95 -15.53
CA LYS A 294 2.55 4.61 -16.51
C LYS A 294 2.89 5.16 -17.90
N MET A 295 3.37 6.40 -17.96
CA MET A 295 3.75 7.04 -19.22
C MET A 295 4.92 6.31 -19.89
N ARG A 296 5.88 5.78 -19.11
CA ARG A 296 6.94 4.94 -19.64
C ARG A 296 6.40 3.69 -20.34
N ASP A 297 5.49 2.97 -19.69
CA ASP A 297 4.89 1.77 -20.29
C ASP A 297 4.11 2.13 -21.58
N GLU A 298 3.37 3.23 -21.55
CA GLU A 298 2.64 3.74 -22.73
C GLU A 298 3.62 4.07 -23.88
N VAL A 299 4.72 4.77 -23.61
CA VAL A 299 5.74 5.14 -24.63
C VAL A 299 6.49 3.92 -25.16
N GLU A 300 6.81 2.95 -24.30
CA GLU A 300 7.48 1.71 -24.72
C GLU A 300 6.57 0.86 -25.63
N SER A 301 5.24 0.96 -25.47
CA SER A 301 4.24 0.25 -26.28
C SER A 301 3.98 0.84 -27.66
N LEU A 302 4.35 2.11 -27.90
CA LEU A 302 4.23 2.74 -29.22
C LEU A 302 5.31 2.18 -30.15
N ASP A 303 4.89 1.50 -31.22
CA ASP A 303 5.77 0.82 -32.17
C ASP A 303 5.59 1.28 -33.62
N SER A 304 4.65 2.20 -33.87
CA SER A 304 4.32 2.69 -35.20
C SER A 304 4.67 4.16 -35.38
N ALA A 305 5.35 4.47 -36.48
CA ALA A 305 5.66 5.86 -36.85
C ALA A 305 4.42 6.73 -37.09
N LEU A 306 3.26 6.12 -37.32
CA LEU A 306 1.98 6.82 -37.45
C LEU A 306 1.45 7.35 -36.10
N GLU A 307 2.01 6.87 -34.98
CA GLU A 307 1.66 7.31 -33.62
C GLU A 307 2.47 8.52 -33.17
N LEU A 308 3.20 9.18 -34.07
CA LEU A 308 4.02 10.36 -33.76
C LEU A 308 3.22 11.46 -33.07
N ALA A 309 1.97 11.68 -33.48
CA ALA A 309 1.09 12.67 -32.84
C ALA A 309 0.70 12.27 -31.40
N GLU A 310 0.62 10.97 -31.09
CA GLU A 310 0.48 10.51 -29.71
C GLU A 310 1.75 10.76 -28.91
N LEU A 311 2.91 10.43 -29.47
CA LEU A 311 4.20 10.65 -28.85
C LEU A 311 4.45 12.13 -28.51
N THR A 312 4.14 13.07 -29.43
CA THR A 312 4.20 14.52 -29.16
C THR A 312 3.24 14.96 -28.06
N ARG A 313 2.03 14.35 -27.98
CA ARG A 313 1.10 14.60 -26.87
C ARG A 313 1.67 14.12 -25.54
N LYS A 314 2.29 12.92 -25.50
CA LYS A 314 2.97 12.38 -24.31
C LYS A 314 4.14 13.26 -23.89
N GLN A 315 4.94 13.74 -24.85
CA GLN A 315 6.03 14.68 -24.59
C GLN A 315 5.54 15.97 -23.92
N ALA A 316 4.49 16.59 -24.44
CA ALA A 316 3.89 17.78 -23.85
C ALA A 316 3.27 17.51 -22.47
N GLN A 317 2.76 16.31 -22.22
CA GLN A 317 2.30 15.88 -20.90
C GLN A 317 3.48 15.70 -19.94
N LEU A 318 4.51 14.96 -20.33
CA LEU A 318 5.71 14.72 -19.52
C LEU A 318 6.38 16.02 -19.10
N ARG A 319 6.57 16.95 -20.03
CA ARG A 319 7.14 18.29 -19.74
C ARG A 319 6.34 19.01 -18.65
N ARG A 320 5.01 19.01 -18.75
CA ARG A 320 4.14 19.65 -17.74
C ARG A 320 4.23 18.96 -16.38
N THR A 321 4.25 17.64 -16.34
CA THR A 321 4.42 16.87 -15.09
C THR A 321 5.78 17.17 -14.46
N CYS A 322 6.86 17.14 -15.25
CA CYS A 322 8.23 17.45 -14.81
C CYS A 322 8.35 18.86 -14.21
N VAL A 323 7.79 19.88 -14.87
CA VAL A 323 7.74 21.26 -14.33
C VAL A 323 6.94 21.32 -13.03
N THR A 324 5.82 20.60 -12.96
CA THR A 324 4.96 20.58 -11.76
C THR A 324 5.68 19.96 -10.56
N MET A 325 6.46 18.90 -10.78
CA MET A 325 7.30 18.27 -9.75
C MET A 325 8.32 19.27 -9.20
N ILE A 326 9.06 19.97 -10.07
CA ILE A 326 10.04 20.99 -9.67
C ILE A 326 9.37 22.12 -8.88
N ARG A 327 8.20 22.61 -9.33
CA ARG A 327 7.41 23.61 -8.58
C ARG A 327 7.00 23.14 -7.20
N SER A 328 6.70 21.85 -7.05
CA SER A 328 6.34 21.29 -5.75
C SER A 328 7.55 21.29 -4.82
N MET A 329 8.70 20.85 -5.33
CA MET A 329 9.96 20.86 -4.59
C MET A 329 10.40 22.28 -4.20
N GLU A 330 10.27 23.27 -5.09
CA GLU A 330 10.53 24.70 -4.78
C GLU A 330 9.64 25.21 -3.64
N ARG A 331 8.34 24.87 -3.67
CA ARG A 331 7.39 25.24 -2.62
C ARG A 331 7.75 24.62 -1.27
N ASP A 332 8.07 23.33 -1.27
CA ASP A 332 8.49 22.61 -0.07
C ASP A 332 9.79 23.18 0.52
N LEU A 333 10.71 23.62 -0.35
CA LEU A 333 11.97 24.24 0.06
C LEU A 333 11.72 25.61 0.66
N ASP A 334 10.92 26.45 0.02
CA ASP A 334 10.53 27.77 0.51
C ASP A 334 9.83 27.67 1.87
N ASP A 335 8.93 26.70 2.05
CA ASP A 335 8.28 26.48 3.35
C ASP A 335 9.28 26.06 4.45
N ALA A 336 10.20 25.14 4.15
CA ALA A 336 11.25 24.76 5.11
C ALA A 336 12.20 25.93 5.44
N VAL A 337 12.56 26.74 4.44
CA VAL A 337 13.39 27.94 4.62
C VAL A 337 12.68 28.98 5.46
N ARG A 338 11.38 29.24 5.24
CA ARG A 338 10.58 30.16 6.06
C ARG A 338 10.55 29.73 7.52
N THR A 339 10.36 28.44 7.78
CA THR A 339 10.46 27.90 9.15
C THR A 339 11.82 28.24 9.76
N LEU A 340 12.92 28.00 9.04
CA LEU A 340 14.28 28.29 9.51
C LEU A 340 14.54 29.79 9.71
N GLN A 341 14.09 30.65 8.80
CA GLN A 341 14.24 32.11 8.90
C GLN A 341 13.42 32.71 10.06
N SER A 342 12.27 32.11 10.37
CA SER A 342 11.41 32.56 11.48
C SER A 342 11.98 32.20 12.86
N ALA A 343 12.88 31.22 12.91
CA ALA A 343 13.49 30.76 14.14
C ALA A 343 14.73 31.58 14.52
N GLU A 344 14.92 31.82 15.83
CA GLU A 344 16.15 32.40 16.36
C GLU A 344 17.28 31.33 16.34
N LEU A 345 17.96 31.23 15.19
CA LEU A 345 19.03 30.27 14.96
C LEU A 345 20.42 30.82 15.33
N PRO A 346 21.27 30.04 16.03
CA PRO A 346 22.66 30.40 16.22
C PRO A 346 23.44 30.52 14.90
N GLY A 347 24.43 31.41 14.86
CA GLY A 347 25.26 31.61 13.68
C GLY A 347 25.93 30.32 13.17
N GLY A 348 25.90 30.10 11.86
CA GLY A 348 26.52 28.94 11.19
C GLY A 348 25.81 27.60 11.44
N TYR A 349 24.58 27.60 11.95
CA TYR A 349 23.75 26.39 12.02
C TYR A 349 23.12 26.04 10.67
N TYR A 350 22.67 27.05 9.93
CA TYR A 350 22.09 26.92 8.60
C TYR A 350 22.64 28.03 7.71
N ASP A 351 23.12 27.64 6.53
CA ASP A 351 23.49 28.54 5.45
C ASP A 351 22.48 28.31 4.32
N GLU A 352 21.79 29.37 3.92
CA GLU A 352 20.72 29.27 2.93
C GLU A 352 21.29 28.89 1.55
N PRO A 353 20.81 27.79 0.92
CA PRO A 353 21.25 27.38 -0.39
C PRO A 353 20.92 28.44 -1.46
N PRO A 354 21.81 28.68 -2.45
CA PRO A 354 21.55 29.66 -3.53
C PRO A 354 20.26 29.37 -4.32
N VAL A 355 19.89 28.10 -4.44
CA VAL A 355 18.72 27.64 -5.21
C VAL A 355 17.39 28.19 -4.66
N VAL A 356 17.34 28.65 -3.42
CA VAL A 356 16.15 29.25 -2.81
C VAL A 356 15.72 30.53 -3.53
N GLU A 357 16.67 31.31 -4.05
CA GLU A 357 16.37 32.56 -4.78
C GLU A 357 16.11 32.31 -6.28
N GLU A 358 16.27 31.07 -6.75
CA GLU A 358 16.12 30.71 -8.15
C GLU A 358 14.68 30.26 -8.45
N SER A 359 14.15 30.66 -9.62
CA SER A 359 12.87 30.17 -10.14
C SER A 359 13.14 29.14 -11.24
N LEU A 360 13.55 27.94 -10.82
CA LEU A 360 13.92 26.83 -11.69
C LEU A 360 12.74 26.34 -12.52
N ALA A 361 11.56 26.24 -11.94
CA ALA A 361 10.36 25.85 -12.68
C ALA A 361 10.00 26.83 -13.80
N GLU A 362 10.12 28.15 -13.56
CA GLU A 362 9.90 29.17 -14.59
C GLU A 362 10.96 29.07 -15.69
N THR A 363 12.22 28.86 -15.30
CA THR A 363 13.33 28.66 -16.25
C THR A 363 13.08 27.45 -17.15
N LEU A 364 12.56 26.34 -16.60
CA LEU A 364 12.22 25.13 -17.36
C LEU A 364 11.05 25.34 -18.33
N GLU A 365 10.07 26.17 -17.97
CA GLU A 365 8.95 26.48 -18.87
C GLU A 365 9.39 27.23 -20.13
N ASP A 366 10.44 28.04 -20.05
CA ASP A 366 10.96 28.82 -21.17
C ASP A 366 11.86 28.02 -22.13
N ILE A 367 12.15 26.74 -21.83
CA ILE A 367 13.02 25.90 -22.67
C ILE A 367 12.20 25.11 -23.69
N ASP A 368 12.27 25.53 -24.96
CA ASP A 368 11.62 24.82 -26.07
C ASP A 368 12.37 23.57 -26.55
N ASP A 369 13.70 23.57 -26.42
CA ASP A 369 14.55 22.45 -26.84
C ASP A 369 14.47 21.30 -25.83
N PHE A 370 13.98 20.14 -26.26
CA PHE A 370 13.66 19.04 -25.34
C PHE A 370 14.89 18.36 -24.73
N GLU A 371 16.01 18.29 -25.45
CA GLU A 371 17.26 17.74 -24.94
C GLU A 371 17.84 18.66 -23.87
N ARG A 372 17.83 19.97 -24.13
CA ARG A 372 18.20 20.99 -23.13
C ARG A 372 17.26 20.97 -21.93
N PHE A 373 15.95 20.86 -22.15
CA PHE A 373 14.96 20.75 -21.07
C PHE A 373 15.30 19.58 -20.16
N THR A 374 15.61 18.42 -20.72
CA THR A 374 15.95 17.21 -19.97
C THR A 374 17.19 17.40 -19.10
N ALA A 375 18.25 18.00 -19.65
CA ALA A 375 19.48 18.27 -18.91
C ALA A 375 19.26 19.28 -17.76
N GLU A 376 18.54 20.37 -18.03
CA GLU A 376 18.25 21.42 -17.06
C GLU A 376 17.29 20.92 -15.97
N TRP A 377 16.34 20.05 -16.33
CA TRP A 377 15.43 19.42 -15.35
C TRP A 377 16.20 18.53 -14.39
N ALA A 378 17.11 17.69 -14.90
CA ALA A 378 17.91 16.80 -14.06
C ALA A 378 18.84 17.57 -13.09
N ASP A 379 19.44 18.68 -13.57
CA ASP A 379 20.24 19.57 -12.72
C ASP A 379 19.38 20.26 -11.64
N ALA A 380 18.21 20.80 -12.02
CA ALA A 380 17.28 21.41 -11.10
C ALA A 380 16.80 20.43 -10.02
N ALA A 381 16.42 19.22 -10.41
CA ALA A 381 16.00 18.15 -9.51
C ALA A 381 17.11 17.81 -8.50
N ALA A 382 18.36 17.62 -8.96
CA ALA A 382 19.49 17.30 -8.08
C ALA A 382 19.77 18.41 -7.06
N ARG A 383 19.76 19.68 -7.51
CA ARG A 383 19.98 20.83 -6.60
C ARG A 383 18.86 20.99 -5.59
N LEU A 384 17.61 20.78 -6.00
CA LEU A 384 16.46 20.89 -5.10
C LEU A 384 16.41 19.74 -4.09
N THR A 385 16.70 18.50 -4.50
CA THR A 385 16.78 17.35 -3.58
C THR A 385 17.80 17.60 -2.47
N ASP A 386 19.03 18.01 -2.81
CA ASP A 386 20.10 18.29 -1.83
C ASP A 386 19.72 19.43 -0.88
N ALA A 387 19.14 20.51 -1.41
CA ALA A 387 18.66 21.64 -0.63
C ALA A 387 17.49 21.25 0.30
N LEU A 388 16.52 20.47 -0.20
CA LEU A 388 15.37 20.01 0.55
C LEU A 388 15.76 19.06 1.68
N GLU A 389 16.64 18.10 1.43
CA GLU A 389 17.11 17.16 2.45
C GLU A 389 17.72 17.93 3.64
N THR A 390 18.57 18.91 3.32
CA THR A 390 19.22 19.76 4.33
C THR A 390 18.21 20.66 5.05
N ALA A 391 17.37 21.38 4.30
CA ALA A 391 16.43 22.36 4.86
C ALA A 391 15.31 21.69 5.67
N ARG A 392 14.67 20.63 5.15
CA ARG A 392 13.61 19.90 5.88
C ARG A 392 14.14 19.28 7.17
N THR A 393 15.33 18.66 7.13
CA THR A 393 15.92 18.06 8.33
C THR A 393 16.12 19.12 9.40
N LYS A 394 16.72 20.26 9.05
CA LYS A 394 16.96 21.35 10.01
C LYS A 394 15.67 22.01 10.47
N ALA A 395 14.71 22.23 9.57
CA ALA A 395 13.42 22.83 9.90
C ALA A 395 12.64 21.96 10.89
N SER A 396 12.60 20.64 10.65
CA SER A 396 11.97 19.67 11.56
C SER A 396 12.64 19.66 12.94
N VAL A 397 13.97 19.73 13.00
CA VAL A 397 14.71 19.83 14.28
C VAL A 397 14.33 21.10 15.02
N VAL A 398 14.22 22.23 14.32
CA VAL A 398 13.91 23.54 14.91
C VAL A 398 12.47 23.58 15.43
N GLU A 399 11.51 23.05 14.66
CA GLU A 399 10.10 22.98 15.08
C GLU A 399 9.90 22.12 16.33
N ALA A 400 10.61 21.01 16.42
CA ALA A 400 10.50 20.08 17.55
C ALA A 400 11.48 20.41 18.71
N TYR A 401 12.38 21.38 18.55
CA TYR A 401 13.49 21.59 19.49
C TYR A 401 13.02 21.83 20.92
N ASP A 402 12.00 22.67 21.11
CA ASP A 402 11.53 23.06 22.43
C ASP A 402 10.91 21.89 23.21
N ASP A 403 10.40 20.86 22.53
CA ASP A 403 9.86 19.64 23.16
C ASP A 403 10.96 18.74 23.75
N PHE A 404 12.19 18.83 23.25
CA PHE A 404 13.31 17.97 23.63
C PHE A 404 14.42 18.69 24.38
N ALA A 405 14.53 20.02 24.27
CA ALA A 405 15.56 20.79 24.95
C ALA A 405 15.56 20.58 26.48
N GLY A 406 14.37 20.49 27.09
CA GLY A 406 14.24 20.20 28.52
C GLY A 406 14.72 18.79 28.89
N GLN A 407 14.48 17.79 28.03
CA GLN A 407 14.95 16.42 28.27
C GLN A 407 16.47 16.32 28.16
N ILE A 408 17.08 17.02 27.20
CA ILE A 408 18.54 17.11 27.07
C ILE A 408 19.14 17.75 28.33
N ASP A 409 18.55 18.85 28.81
CA ASP A 409 19.02 19.55 30.01
C ASP A 409 18.93 18.67 31.26
N THR A 410 17.78 18.02 31.51
CA THR A 410 17.61 17.10 32.64
C THR A 410 18.64 15.98 32.61
N ARG A 411 18.86 15.34 31.45
CA ARG A 411 19.84 14.25 31.37
C ARG A 411 21.29 14.74 31.50
N LEU A 412 21.62 15.91 30.97
CA LEU A 412 22.94 16.50 31.21
C LEU A 412 23.17 16.83 32.69
N GLN A 413 22.11 17.14 33.45
CA GLN A 413 22.18 17.37 34.89
C GLN A 413 22.33 16.06 35.68
N GLU A 414 21.59 15.02 35.31
CA GLU A 414 21.59 13.73 36.01
C GLU A 414 22.82 12.86 35.69
N ALA A 415 23.22 12.80 34.42
CA ALA A 415 24.23 11.86 33.92
C ALA A 415 25.51 12.54 33.39
N GLY A 416 25.55 13.87 33.34
CA GLY A 416 26.72 14.62 32.85
C GLY A 416 26.98 14.51 31.33
N GLU A 417 26.36 13.54 30.65
CA GLU A 417 26.43 13.32 29.21
C GLU A 417 25.06 12.92 28.61
N VAL A 418 24.87 13.24 27.33
CA VAL A 418 23.70 12.84 26.53
C VAL A 418 24.15 12.38 25.15
N THR A 419 23.68 11.21 24.73
CA THR A 419 23.98 10.63 23.42
C THR A 419 22.77 10.70 22.48
N ALA A 420 22.99 10.45 21.19
CA ALA A 420 21.92 10.39 20.20
C ALA A 420 20.84 9.33 20.51
N ASP A 421 21.24 8.18 21.07
CA ASP A 421 20.34 7.06 21.39
C ASP A 421 19.39 7.38 22.56
N ASP A 422 19.73 8.39 23.37
CA ASP A 422 18.89 8.81 24.49
C ASP A 422 17.65 9.59 24.03
N LEU A 423 17.68 10.16 22.82
CA LEU A 423 16.58 10.98 22.29
C LEU A 423 15.68 10.15 21.37
N PRO A 424 14.36 10.08 21.62
CA PRO A 424 13.42 9.31 20.80
C PRO A 424 13.04 10.05 19.51
N VAL A 425 14.02 10.56 18.79
CA VAL A 425 13.85 11.40 17.58
C VAL A 425 14.77 10.93 16.46
N ARG A 426 14.36 11.21 15.23
CA ARG A 426 15.26 11.06 14.08
C ARG A 426 16.26 12.21 14.07
N HIS A 427 17.47 11.94 13.56
CA HIS A 427 18.54 12.94 13.47
C HIS A 427 18.88 13.58 14.83
N ALA A 428 18.88 12.80 15.92
CA ALA A 428 19.18 13.26 17.28
C ALA A 428 20.49 14.07 17.37
N GLU A 429 21.50 13.73 16.57
CA GLU A 429 22.76 14.50 16.46
C GLU A 429 22.54 15.98 16.10
N GLN A 430 21.54 16.31 15.27
CA GLN A 430 21.21 17.69 14.92
C GLN A 430 20.57 18.43 16.10
N PHE A 431 19.74 17.77 16.91
CA PHE A 431 19.21 18.33 18.14
C PHE A 431 20.33 18.63 19.14
N LEU A 432 21.25 17.68 19.33
CA LEU A 432 22.42 17.84 20.20
C LEU A 432 23.32 18.98 19.73
N GLY A 433 23.62 19.04 18.42
CA GLY A 433 24.41 20.11 17.83
C GLY A 433 23.75 21.49 17.93
N LEU A 434 22.43 21.59 17.79
CA LEU A 434 21.68 22.83 18.01
C LEU A 434 21.73 23.25 19.50
N TYR A 435 21.59 22.29 20.42
CA TYR A 435 21.66 22.54 21.86
C TYR A 435 23.03 23.08 22.29
N ASN A 436 24.13 22.49 21.81
CA ASN A 436 25.49 22.98 22.04
C ASN A 436 25.67 24.43 21.56
N ARG A 437 25.17 24.77 20.37
CA ARG A 437 25.32 26.13 19.82
C ARG A 437 24.52 27.18 20.61
N ARG A 438 23.39 26.77 21.20
CA ARG A 438 22.61 27.63 22.12
C ARG A 438 23.23 27.70 23.52
N ASN A 439 24.02 26.70 23.92
CA ASN A 439 24.65 26.59 25.24
C ASN A 439 26.17 26.36 25.12
N PRO A 440 26.99 27.41 24.92
CA PRO A 440 28.42 27.29 24.60
C PRO A 440 29.29 26.64 25.69
N SER A 441 28.77 26.48 26.90
CA SER A 441 29.44 25.83 28.04
C SER A 441 29.36 24.29 28.01
N ILE A 442 28.55 23.72 27.10
CA ILE A 442 28.44 22.29 26.88
C ILE A 442 29.33 21.93 25.70
N GLU A 443 30.11 20.87 25.80
CA GLU A 443 30.94 20.35 24.70
C GLU A 443 30.15 19.34 23.86
N PHE A 444 30.33 19.38 22.54
CA PHE A 444 29.71 18.43 21.61
C PHE A 444 30.78 17.73 20.79
N ASP A 445 30.78 16.40 20.83
CA ASP A 445 31.55 15.57 19.91
C ASP A 445 30.65 15.09 18.76
N PRO A 446 30.75 15.68 17.55
CA PRO A 446 29.92 15.31 16.42
C PRO A 446 30.25 13.93 15.85
N ALA A 447 31.44 13.38 16.09
CA ALA A 447 31.82 12.07 15.57
C ALA A 447 31.21 10.92 16.41
N GLN A 448 30.96 11.18 17.69
CA GLN A 448 30.32 10.22 18.60
C GLN A 448 28.84 10.55 18.88
N GLY A 449 28.38 11.75 18.52
CA GLY A 449 27.01 12.19 18.80
C GLY A 449 26.75 12.37 20.29
N VAL A 450 27.71 12.95 21.03
CA VAL A 450 27.66 13.07 22.50
C VAL A 450 27.79 14.54 22.94
N LEU A 451 26.89 14.99 23.81
CA LEU A 451 27.03 16.23 24.59
C LEU A 451 27.59 15.93 25.98
N ARG A 452 28.51 16.78 26.46
CA ARG A 452 29.08 16.72 27.81
C ARG A 452 29.07 18.09 28.46
N ARG A 453 28.82 18.15 29.77
CA ARG A 453 29.17 19.35 30.56
C ARG A 453 30.70 19.51 30.48
N GLY A 454 31.19 20.70 30.09
CA GLY A 454 32.64 20.98 30.04
C GLY A 454 33.32 20.90 31.43
N ASP A 455 34.61 21.26 31.51
CA ASP A 455 35.44 21.22 32.75
C ASP A 455 34.66 21.71 33.99
N VAL A 456 34.18 20.77 34.79
CA VAL A 456 33.40 21.02 36.00
C VAL A 456 34.37 21.45 37.10
N GLU A 457 34.05 22.53 37.81
CA GLU A 457 34.81 22.94 39.00
C GLU A 457 34.87 21.78 40.00
N ARG A 458 36.07 21.51 40.53
CA ARG A 458 36.34 20.40 41.45
C ARG A 458 36.71 20.94 42.83
N HIS A 459 36.25 20.28 43.87
CA HIS A 459 36.37 20.69 45.26
C HIS A 459 36.75 19.52 46.15
N ASP A 460 37.40 19.81 47.28
CA ASP A 460 37.73 18.78 48.25
C ASP A 460 36.59 18.65 49.28
N VAL A 461 36.19 17.42 49.60
CA VAL A 461 35.10 17.10 50.54
C VAL A 461 35.67 16.35 51.73
N THR A 462 35.59 16.96 52.93
CA THR A 462 35.99 16.31 54.19
C THR A 462 34.76 15.83 54.96
N VAL A 463 34.75 14.57 55.36
CA VAL A 463 33.69 13.96 56.18
C VAL A 463 34.25 13.57 57.54
N ASP A 464 33.82 14.28 58.58
CA ASP A 464 34.13 13.97 59.97
C ASP A 464 33.14 12.94 60.52
N LEU A 465 33.64 11.80 60.97
CA LEU A 465 32.88 10.71 61.54
C LEU A 465 32.96 10.75 63.07
N GLN A 466 31.82 10.59 63.74
CA GLN A 466 31.76 10.54 65.20
C GLN A 466 30.75 9.50 65.69
N TYR A 467 31.15 8.67 66.65
CA TYR A 467 30.25 7.76 67.37
C TYR A 467 29.78 8.41 68.67
N GLU A 468 28.53 8.14 69.06
CA GLU A 468 27.95 8.65 70.32
C GLU A 468 28.79 8.25 71.56
N ARG A 469 29.42 7.07 71.53
CA ARG A 469 30.27 6.54 72.61
C ARG A 469 31.51 5.84 72.08
N GLY A 470 32.59 5.92 72.85
CA GLY A 470 33.81 5.17 72.56
C GLY A 470 33.70 3.68 72.84
N GLY A 471 34.47 2.88 72.11
CA GLY A 471 34.48 1.42 72.31
C GLY A 471 35.66 0.73 71.63
N GLU A 472 35.40 -0.49 71.15
CA GLU A 472 36.37 -1.28 70.39
C GLU A 472 36.75 -0.58 69.08
N LEU A 473 37.80 -1.08 68.42
CA LEU A 473 38.21 -0.55 67.13
C LEU A 473 37.21 -1.00 66.06
N ARG A 474 36.69 -0.06 65.27
CA ARG A 474 35.66 -0.26 64.24
C ARG A 474 36.13 0.25 62.88
N GLN A 475 35.58 -0.30 61.81
CA GLN A 475 35.85 0.11 60.42
C GLN A 475 34.65 0.86 59.86
N ALA A 476 34.66 2.19 59.96
CA ALA A 476 33.62 3.03 59.37
C ALA A 476 33.89 3.22 57.88
N THR A 477 32.85 3.12 57.05
CA THR A 477 32.94 3.36 55.60
C THR A 477 32.06 4.54 55.24
N VAL A 478 32.60 5.48 54.46
CA VAL A 478 31.87 6.62 53.92
C VAL A 478 31.87 6.52 52.41
N GLU A 479 30.74 6.76 51.79
CA GLU A 479 30.58 6.80 50.35
C GLU A 479 29.87 8.09 49.94
N LEU A 480 30.37 8.68 48.87
CA LEU A 480 29.81 9.85 48.22
C LEU A 480 29.40 9.42 46.81
N ASP A 481 28.10 9.41 46.51
CA ASP A 481 27.56 8.95 45.23
C ASP A 481 26.76 10.05 44.53
N GLY A 482 27.25 10.49 43.37
CA GLY A 482 26.59 11.44 42.48
C GLY A 482 26.14 10.81 41.15
N GLY A 483 26.04 9.47 41.07
CA GLY A 483 25.69 8.70 39.89
C GLY A 483 26.83 8.52 38.89
N VAL A 484 27.43 9.63 38.44
CA VAL A 484 28.57 9.63 37.49
C VAL A 484 29.91 9.51 38.22
N HIS A 485 30.02 10.18 39.38
CA HIS A 485 31.18 10.15 40.26
C HIS A 485 30.77 9.51 41.58
N SER A 486 31.44 8.42 41.94
CA SER A 486 31.22 7.70 43.20
C SER A 486 32.58 7.34 43.80
N GLU A 487 32.78 7.75 45.04
CA GLU A 487 33.98 7.43 45.81
C GLU A 487 33.60 6.85 47.18
N ARG A 488 34.44 5.93 47.66
CA ARG A 488 34.25 5.25 48.95
C ARG A 488 35.58 5.15 49.66
N GLU A 489 35.56 5.49 50.94
CA GLU A 489 36.71 5.43 51.81
C GLU A 489 36.36 4.74 53.13
N THR A 490 37.32 4.00 53.67
CA THR A 490 37.15 3.23 54.92
C THR A 490 38.22 3.62 55.92
N VAL A 491 37.82 3.92 57.16
CA VAL A 491 38.71 4.37 58.22
C VAL A 491 38.51 3.60 59.52
N GLU A 492 39.60 3.32 60.22
CA GLU A 492 39.57 2.66 61.53
C GLU A 492 39.50 3.68 62.67
N THR A 493 38.49 3.56 63.54
CA THR A 493 38.37 4.43 64.72
C THR A 493 37.70 3.76 65.92
N ARG A 494 37.92 4.33 67.10
CA ARG A 494 37.22 3.96 68.34
C ARG A 494 36.10 4.94 68.72
N VAL A 495 36.15 6.17 68.21
CA VAL A 495 35.28 7.29 68.64
C VAL A 495 35.03 8.26 67.49
N ALA A 496 36.10 8.73 66.82
CA ALA A 496 35.99 9.70 65.74
C ALA A 496 37.11 9.56 64.72
N ALA A 497 36.84 9.87 63.46
CA ALA A 497 37.80 9.88 62.36
C ALA A 497 37.42 10.95 61.34
N SER A 498 38.27 11.20 60.36
CA SER A 498 37.99 12.10 59.25
C SER A 498 38.42 11.41 57.96
N VAL A 499 37.62 11.60 56.90
CA VAL A 499 37.82 11.06 55.55
C VAL A 499 37.85 12.25 54.60
N GLU A 500 38.78 12.25 53.65
CA GLU A 500 38.89 13.30 52.63
C GLU A 500 38.68 12.66 51.26
N PHE A 501 37.83 13.28 50.44
CA PHE A 501 37.63 12.99 49.02
C PHE A 501 38.16 14.19 48.23
N ASP A 502 39.21 13.96 47.43
CA ASP A 502 39.86 15.01 46.65
C ASP A 502 39.21 15.15 45.27
N GLU A 503 39.23 16.35 44.69
CA GLU A 503 38.81 16.59 43.30
C GLU A 503 37.35 16.20 42.95
N VAL A 504 36.41 16.31 43.90
CA VAL A 504 34.98 16.01 43.70
C VAL A 504 34.31 17.09 42.82
N PRO A 505 33.68 16.72 41.69
CA PRO A 505 32.97 17.69 40.83
C PRO A 505 31.83 18.42 41.55
N ALA A 506 31.60 19.69 41.24
CA ALA A 506 30.45 20.42 41.78
C ALA A 506 29.11 19.75 41.39
N GLY A 507 28.21 19.57 42.36
CA GLY A 507 26.95 18.86 42.17
C GLY A 507 26.27 18.40 43.46
N THR A 508 25.17 17.67 43.31
CA THR A 508 24.42 17.07 44.42
C THR A 508 24.82 15.60 44.56
N TYR A 509 25.18 15.19 45.77
CA TYR A 509 25.64 13.85 46.10
C TYR A 509 24.82 13.25 47.23
N THR A 510 24.66 11.93 47.21
CA THR A 510 24.21 11.16 48.36
C THR A 510 25.43 10.76 49.19
N LEU A 511 25.53 11.32 50.39
CA LEU A 511 26.51 10.92 51.40
C LEU A 511 25.93 9.78 52.24
N SER A 512 26.56 8.61 52.17
CA SER A 512 26.23 7.46 53.00
C SER A 512 27.38 7.11 53.95
N GLY A 513 27.06 6.77 55.18
CA GLY A 513 27.99 6.35 56.22
C GLY A 513 27.55 5.02 56.82
N ASP A 514 28.40 4.01 56.72
CA ASP A 514 28.28 2.72 57.39
C ASP A 514 29.20 2.71 58.63
N PRO A 515 28.67 2.52 59.84
CA PRO A 515 29.47 2.47 61.06
C PRO A 515 30.35 1.21 61.21
N GLY A 516 30.16 0.17 60.39
CA GLY A 516 30.90 -1.09 60.51
C GLY A 516 30.70 -1.84 61.83
N ASP A 517 29.66 -1.49 62.58
CA ASP A 517 29.25 -2.07 63.85
C ASP A 517 27.72 -2.00 63.92
N GLU A 518 27.07 -3.17 63.97
CA GLU A 518 25.61 -3.32 63.99
C GLU A 518 24.93 -2.66 65.20
N ALA A 519 25.71 -2.32 66.24
CA ALA A 519 25.23 -1.52 67.37
C ALA A 519 24.87 -0.08 66.99
N PHE A 520 25.31 0.41 65.83
CA PHE A 520 25.11 1.79 65.39
C PHE A 520 24.33 1.85 64.07
N GLY A 521 23.65 2.97 63.84
CA GLY A 521 22.90 3.18 62.60
C GLY A 521 23.72 3.75 61.46
N SER A 522 23.47 3.27 60.25
CA SER A 522 23.90 3.93 59.03
C SER A 522 23.21 5.28 58.87
N VAL A 523 23.91 6.20 58.20
CA VAL A 523 23.43 7.55 57.91
C VAL A 523 23.41 7.73 56.40
N GLU A 524 22.34 8.29 55.85
CA GLU A 524 22.22 8.67 54.45
C GLU A 524 21.61 10.06 54.37
N ARG A 525 22.24 10.96 53.61
CA ARG A 525 21.70 12.30 53.36
C ARG A 525 22.24 12.91 52.08
N GLU A 526 21.51 13.87 51.56
CA GLU A 526 21.94 14.70 50.43
C GLU A 526 23.00 15.72 50.88
N LEU A 527 24.04 15.91 50.06
CA LEU A 527 25.12 16.87 50.21
C LEU A 527 25.28 17.67 48.91
N GLU A 528 25.22 19.00 49.00
CA GLU A 528 25.51 19.90 47.89
C GLU A 528 26.99 20.31 47.94
N VAL A 529 27.72 20.09 46.84
CA VAL A 529 29.13 20.46 46.67
C VAL A 529 29.20 21.62 45.68
N ASP A 530 29.37 22.83 46.19
CA ASP A 530 29.53 24.08 45.44
C ASP A 530 30.86 24.82 45.76
N GLY A 531 31.72 24.15 46.53
CA GLY A 531 32.98 24.62 47.08
C GLY A 531 33.61 23.55 47.98
N ASP A 532 34.83 23.80 48.47
CA ASP A 532 35.45 22.92 49.48
C ASP A 532 34.54 22.85 50.71
N THR A 533 34.12 21.64 51.08
CA THR A 533 33.07 21.44 52.09
C THR A 533 33.53 20.46 53.18
N THR A 534 33.13 20.76 54.41
CA THR A 534 33.37 19.87 55.57
C THR A 534 32.04 19.56 56.22
N THR A 535 31.77 18.27 56.41
CA THR A 535 30.48 17.80 56.90
C THR A 535 30.64 16.69 57.94
N ALA A 536 29.73 16.60 58.91
CA ALA A 536 29.84 15.66 60.02
C ALA A 536 28.77 14.55 59.95
N VAL A 537 29.19 13.30 60.11
CA VAL A 537 28.35 12.11 60.19
C VAL A 537 28.43 11.57 61.62
N GLU A 538 27.30 11.60 62.33
CA GLU A 538 27.19 11.09 63.69
C GLU A 538 26.48 9.73 63.70
N PHE A 539 27.19 8.69 64.13
CA PHE A 539 26.65 7.35 64.33
C PHE A 539 26.03 7.22 65.72
N ALA A 540 24.70 7.15 65.76
CA ALA A 540 23.92 6.94 66.97
C ALA A 540 23.76 5.44 67.29
N GLU A 541 23.79 5.08 68.57
CA GLU A 541 23.60 3.70 69.03
C GLU A 541 22.15 3.28 68.78
N ARG A 542 21.95 2.15 68.08
CA ARG A 542 20.62 1.56 67.84
C ARG A 542 20.18 0.79 69.08
N SER A 543 18.94 1.00 69.50
CA SER A 543 18.29 0.13 70.48
C SER A 543 18.23 -1.31 69.97
N LEU A 544 18.18 -2.30 70.87
CA LEU A 544 18.02 -3.72 70.48
C LEU A 544 16.80 -3.94 69.57
N ARG A 545 15.69 -3.19 69.79
CA ARG A 545 14.53 -3.20 68.89
C ARG A 545 14.88 -2.75 67.47
N GLU A 546 15.55 -1.61 67.32
CA GLU A 546 15.93 -1.06 66.01
C GLU A 546 16.88 -2.00 65.27
N ARG A 547 17.81 -2.65 65.97
CA ARG A 547 18.70 -3.66 65.37
C ARG A 547 17.90 -4.85 64.84
N LEU A 548 17.04 -5.44 65.67
CA LEU A 548 16.23 -6.61 65.31
C LEU A 548 15.20 -6.34 64.20
N CYS A 549 14.79 -5.08 64.02
CA CYS A 549 13.79 -4.70 63.03
C CYS A 549 14.39 -4.05 61.76
N SER A 550 15.71 -3.86 61.69
CA SER A 550 16.34 -3.06 60.63
C SER A 550 16.23 -3.64 59.21
N ASP A 551 16.04 -4.95 59.07
CA ASP A 551 15.90 -5.64 57.78
C ASP A 551 14.46 -5.63 57.21
N PHE A 552 13.52 -4.94 57.86
CA PHE A 552 12.12 -4.93 57.46
C PHE A 552 11.64 -3.52 57.08
N ASP A 553 11.41 -3.31 55.78
CA ASP A 553 10.87 -2.04 55.25
C ASP A 553 9.40 -1.77 55.61
N GLN A 554 8.70 -2.78 56.13
CA GLN A 554 7.27 -2.71 56.49
C GLN A 554 7.10 -2.43 58.00
N ASP A 555 6.06 -1.69 58.38
CA ASP A 555 5.74 -1.46 59.79
C ASP A 555 5.27 -2.76 60.46
N MET A 556 6.23 -3.47 61.07
CA MET A 556 5.99 -4.72 61.79
C MET A 556 5.03 -4.54 62.98
N GLY A 557 4.79 -3.31 63.43
CA GLY A 557 3.81 -2.98 64.46
C GLY A 557 2.39 -3.40 64.09
N GLU A 558 2.04 -3.40 62.80
CA GLU A 558 0.72 -3.83 62.32
C GLU A 558 0.45 -5.32 62.55
N HIS A 559 1.50 -6.15 62.68
CA HIS A 559 1.40 -7.58 62.87
C HIS A 559 1.38 -8.01 64.35
N VAL A 560 1.72 -7.11 65.28
CA VAL A 560 1.70 -7.38 66.73
C VAL A 560 0.34 -7.92 67.21
N PRO A 561 -0.82 -7.37 66.80
CA PRO A 561 -2.13 -7.90 67.22
C PRO A 561 -2.36 -9.38 66.86
N ALA A 562 -1.67 -9.91 65.84
CA ALA A 562 -1.83 -11.30 65.40
C ALA A 562 -1.14 -12.29 66.35
N ILE A 563 -0.07 -11.86 67.03
CA ILE A 563 0.67 -12.69 67.99
C ILE A 563 0.33 -12.37 69.46
N ASP A 564 -0.26 -11.21 69.72
CA ASP A 564 -0.50 -10.64 71.06
C ASP A 564 -1.15 -11.63 72.04
N SER A 565 -2.21 -12.34 71.60
CA SER A 565 -2.90 -13.30 72.47
C SER A 565 -2.01 -14.48 72.88
N GLN A 566 -1.13 -14.94 72.01
CA GLN A 566 -0.27 -16.10 72.27
C GLN A 566 0.97 -15.71 73.07
N VAL A 567 1.57 -14.57 72.74
CA VAL A 567 2.70 -13.98 73.46
C VAL A 567 2.28 -13.63 74.89
N SER A 568 1.16 -12.91 75.06
CA SER A 568 0.65 -12.53 76.39
C SER A 568 0.30 -13.76 77.23
N SER A 569 -0.36 -14.77 76.65
CA SER A 569 -0.68 -16.01 77.38
C SER A 569 0.58 -16.75 77.82
N THR A 570 1.62 -16.78 76.98
CA THR A 570 2.89 -17.45 77.32
C THR A 570 3.62 -16.67 78.41
N PHE A 571 3.64 -15.34 78.30
CA PHE A 571 4.24 -14.45 79.30
C PHE A 571 3.55 -14.58 80.66
N GLU A 572 2.21 -14.64 80.69
CA GLU A 572 1.43 -14.84 81.92
C GLU A 572 1.68 -16.21 82.58
N GLU A 573 1.92 -17.25 81.78
CA GLU A 573 2.18 -18.61 82.27
C GLU A 573 3.61 -18.80 82.76
N GLN A 574 4.59 -18.30 82.00
CA GLN A 574 6.02 -18.59 82.20
C GLN A 574 6.79 -17.46 82.91
N GLY A 575 6.27 -16.23 82.90
CA GLY A 575 6.94 -15.04 83.43
C GLY A 575 7.95 -14.39 82.46
N TYR A 576 8.16 -15.00 81.29
CA TYR A 576 8.97 -14.47 80.19
C TYR A 576 8.47 -15.01 78.85
N VAL A 577 8.95 -14.41 77.78
CA VAL A 577 8.80 -14.92 76.41
C VAL A 577 10.17 -14.90 75.73
N SER A 578 10.49 -15.91 74.91
CA SER A 578 11.66 -15.88 74.04
C SER A 578 11.29 -16.10 72.58
N THR A 579 12.22 -15.77 71.68
CA THR A 579 12.11 -16.04 70.24
C THR A 579 12.05 -17.53 69.89
N GLY A 580 12.35 -18.42 70.83
CA GLY A 580 12.23 -19.88 70.65
C GLY A 580 10.78 -20.40 70.70
N MET A 581 9.78 -19.54 71.00
CA MET A 581 8.38 -19.95 71.01
C MET A 581 7.79 -20.07 69.59
N GLU A 582 6.89 -21.03 69.38
CA GLU A 582 6.19 -21.18 68.10
C GLU A 582 5.09 -20.11 67.94
N LEU A 583 5.24 -19.21 66.96
CA LEU A 583 4.25 -18.19 66.62
C LEU A 583 3.70 -18.39 65.20
N PRO A 584 2.47 -17.93 64.89
CA PRO A 584 1.86 -18.05 63.56
C PRO A 584 2.40 -17.01 62.57
N VAL A 585 3.72 -16.77 62.59
CA VAL A 585 4.44 -15.85 61.72
C VAL A 585 5.74 -16.53 61.26
N ARG A 586 6.45 -15.93 60.29
CA ARG A 586 7.74 -16.47 59.86
C ARG A 586 8.75 -16.30 60.99
N ASP A 587 9.59 -17.31 61.25
CA ASP A 587 10.60 -17.28 62.31
C ASP A 587 11.50 -16.03 62.24
N SER A 588 11.81 -15.55 61.03
CA SER A 588 12.57 -14.31 60.80
C SER A 588 11.90 -13.05 61.38
N TYR A 589 10.57 -13.03 61.51
CA TYR A 589 9.81 -11.89 62.03
C TYR A 589 9.67 -11.93 63.56
N VAL A 590 9.86 -13.09 64.17
CA VAL A 590 9.61 -13.31 65.59
C VAL A 590 10.43 -12.37 66.49
N PRO A 591 11.76 -12.18 66.30
CA PRO A 591 12.54 -11.28 67.14
C PRO A 591 12.07 -9.82 67.11
N CYS A 592 11.81 -9.28 65.92
CA CYS A 592 11.30 -7.90 65.78
C CYS A 592 9.90 -7.76 66.40
N LEU A 593 8.98 -8.69 66.13
CA LEU A 593 7.62 -8.60 66.65
C LEU A 593 7.55 -8.73 68.18
N ILE A 594 8.38 -9.60 68.78
CA ILE A 594 8.49 -9.75 70.23
C ILE A 594 9.08 -8.48 70.86
N ALA A 595 10.08 -7.84 70.22
CA ALA A 595 10.65 -6.58 70.67
C ALA A 595 9.65 -5.40 70.61
N ILE A 596 8.82 -5.32 69.56
CA ILE A 596 7.75 -4.31 69.49
C ILE A 596 6.68 -4.59 70.55
N TRP A 597 6.32 -5.86 70.75
CA TRP A 597 5.37 -6.25 71.78
C TRP A 597 5.86 -5.90 73.19
N SER A 598 7.16 -6.10 73.49
CA SER A 598 7.73 -5.76 74.80
C SER A 598 7.69 -4.26 75.07
N GLU A 599 8.10 -3.44 74.09
CA GLU A 599 8.07 -1.98 74.20
C GLU A 599 6.63 -1.46 74.41
N ARG A 600 5.66 -1.99 73.65
CA ARG A 600 4.25 -1.62 73.77
C ARG A 600 3.66 -1.93 75.14
N ASN A 601 4.14 -2.97 75.81
CA ASN A 601 3.65 -3.41 77.11
C ASN A 601 4.55 -2.99 78.28
N GLY A 602 5.66 -2.29 78.02
CA GLY A 602 6.58 -1.80 79.05
C GLY A 602 7.43 -2.89 79.71
N TYR A 603 7.75 -3.96 78.96
CA TYR A 603 8.65 -5.03 79.40
C TYR A 603 10.07 -4.83 78.87
N ASP A 604 11.05 -5.33 79.63
CA ASP A 604 12.46 -5.26 79.26
C ASP A 604 12.84 -6.39 78.28
N LEU A 605 13.84 -6.12 77.45
CA LEU A 605 14.32 -6.99 76.38
C LEU A 605 15.81 -7.26 76.58
N VAL A 606 16.25 -8.51 76.40
CA VAL A 606 17.67 -8.88 76.42
C VAL A 606 17.96 -9.95 75.38
N GLU A 607 19.17 -9.92 74.84
CA GLU A 607 19.69 -10.95 73.94
C GLU A 607 20.55 -11.95 74.73
N SER A 608 20.29 -13.25 74.57
CA SER A 608 20.99 -14.34 75.27
C SER A 608 21.10 -15.56 74.36
N ASP A 609 22.33 -16.04 74.12
CA ASP A 609 22.61 -17.25 73.32
C ASP A 609 21.82 -17.34 72.00
N GLU A 610 21.81 -16.26 71.20
CA GLU A 610 21.09 -16.13 69.92
C GLU A 610 19.55 -16.09 70.03
N GLU A 611 19.00 -16.03 71.24
CA GLU A 611 17.58 -15.77 71.50
C GLU A 611 17.34 -14.38 72.08
N VAL A 612 16.17 -13.81 71.79
CA VAL A 612 15.72 -12.57 72.40
C VAL A 612 14.67 -12.90 73.46
N ILE A 613 14.90 -12.44 74.69
CA ILE A 613 14.06 -12.72 75.86
C ILE A 613 13.40 -11.43 76.32
N VAL A 614 12.07 -11.49 76.49
CA VAL A 614 11.25 -10.44 77.10
C VAL A 614 10.88 -10.83 78.51
N TYR A 615 11.04 -9.92 79.46
CA TYR A 615 10.77 -10.18 80.87
C TYR A 615 10.30 -8.93 81.62
N ASP A 616 9.62 -9.14 82.76
CA ASP A 616 9.30 -8.07 83.69
C ASP A 616 10.48 -7.84 84.65
N ARG A 617 11.26 -6.78 84.41
CA ARG A 617 12.39 -6.40 85.26
C ARG A 617 12.00 -6.22 86.71
N SER A 618 10.82 -5.67 87.00
CA SER A 618 10.36 -5.47 88.37
C SER A 618 10.07 -6.79 89.08
N GLN A 619 9.68 -7.83 88.34
CA GLN A 619 9.54 -9.18 88.89
C GLN A 619 10.91 -9.79 89.20
N VAL A 620 11.84 -9.78 88.24
CA VAL A 620 13.17 -10.35 88.40
C VAL A 620 13.95 -9.65 89.53
N GLU A 621 13.88 -8.31 89.62
CA GLU A 621 14.51 -7.56 90.70
C GLU A 621 13.95 -7.96 92.08
N ARG A 622 12.64 -8.26 92.19
CA ARG A 622 12.05 -8.78 93.43
C ARG A 622 12.53 -10.20 93.75
N GLU A 623 12.67 -11.06 92.75
CA GLU A 623 13.21 -12.42 92.89
C GLU A 623 14.68 -12.38 93.34
N LEU A 624 15.50 -11.56 92.69
CA LEU A 624 16.90 -11.33 93.07
C LEU A 624 17.01 -10.74 94.49
N LYS A 625 16.20 -9.73 94.83
CA LYS A 625 16.18 -9.13 96.17
C LYS A 625 15.79 -10.14 97.25
N ASN A 626 14.80 -11.00 96.98
CA ASN A 626 14.42 -12.07 97.91
C ASN A 626 15.52 -13.13 98.03
N THR A 627 16.20 -13.44 96.91
CA THR A 627 17.30 -14.41 96.87
C THR A 627 18.47 -13.94 97.71
N VAL A 628 18.91 -12.71 97.49
CA VAL A 628 19.97 -12.08 98.30
C VAL A 628 19.56 -12.06 99.77
N ARG A 629 18.34 -11.61 100.09
CA ARG A 629 17.92 -11.41 101.49
C ARG A 629 17.70 -12.69 102.30
N TYR A 630 17.30 -13.79 101.67
CA TYR A 630 16.86 -14.98 102.39
C TYR A 630 17.63 -16.26 102.06
N ASN A 631 18.43 -16.27 100.98
CA ASN A 631 19.08 -17.49 100.48
C ASN A 631 20.61 -17.39 100.37
N ILE A 632 21.20 -16.24 100.70
CA ILE A 632 22.65 -16.06 100.80
C ILE A 632 22.96 -15.57 102.22
N GLU A 633 23.84 -16.26 102.94
CA GLU A 633 24.32 -15.79 104.24
C GLU A 633 25.59 -14.93 104.06
N ALA A 634 25.87 -14.04 105.02
CA ALA A 634 27.06 -13.19 104.96
C ALA A 634 28.34 -14.04 104.87
N GLY A 635 29.15 -13.80 103.84
CA GLY A 635 30.37 -14.55 103.54
C GLY A 635 30.22 -15.70 102.54
N ASP A 636 28.99 -16.06 102.15
CA ASP A 636 28.72 -17.08 101.12
C ASP A 636 28.56 -16.46 99.71
N GLU A 637 28.70 -17.31 98.68
CA GLU A 637 28.50 -16.94 97.27
C GLU A 637 27.38 -17.78 96.65
N LEU A 638 26.54 -17.13 95.83
CA LEU A 638 25.55 -17.80 94.98
C LEU A 638 25.99 -17.69 93.53
N ARG A 639 26.28 -18.83 92.89
CA ARG A 639 26.64 -18.85 91.47
C ARG A 639 25.45 -18.43 90.62
N PHE A 640 25.70 -17.69 89.53
CA PHE A 640 24.62 -17.26 88.63
C PHE A 640 23.84 -18.45 88.07
N GLU A 641 24.50 -19.55 87.74
CA GLU A 641 23.84 -20.79 87.32
C GLU A 641 22.87 -21.36 88.38
N GLU A 642 23.22 -21.23 89.66
CA GLU A 642 22.35 -21.66 90.76
C GLU A 642 21.20 -20.66 90.98
N ALA A 643 21.47 -19.37 90.83
CA ALA A 643 20.45 -18.31 90.83
C ALA A 643 19.39 -18.56 89.75
N LYS A 644 19.83 -18.74 88.50
CA LYS A 644 18.96 -19.03 87.35
C LYS A 644 18.11 -20.28 87.56
N LYS A 645 18.72 -21.36 88.09
CA LYS A 645 18.04 -22.65 88.22
C LYS A 645 17.01 -22.69 89.34
N ASN A 646 17.32 -22.08 90.48
CA ASN A 646 16.55 -22.30 91.72
C ASN A 646 15.69 -21.10 92.12
N PHE A 647 16.02 -19.90 91.64
CA PHE A 647 15.48 -18.67 92.21
C PHE A 647 14.92 -17.68 91.20
N LEU A 648 15.39 -17.70 89.95
CA LEU A 648 14.89 -16.83 88.89
C LEU A 648 13.87 -17.56 88.02
N SER A 649 12.79 -16.87 87.70
CA SER A 649 11.78 -17.36 86.75
C SER A 649 12.23 -17.23 85.28
N VAL A 650 13.26 -16.43 85.01
CA VAL A 650 13.71 -16.05 83.66
C VAL A 650 15.17 -16.45 83.43
N PRO A 651 15.50 -17.08 82.28
CA PRO A 651 16.87 -17.46 81.93
C PRO A 651 17.68 -16.25 81.42
N LEU A 652 18.00 -15.30 82.30
CA LEU A 652 18.76 -14.10 81.94
C LEU A 652 20.27 -14.36 81.84
N PRO A 653 21.00 -13.60 80.99
CA PRO A 653 22.45 -13.69 80.91
C PRO A 653 23.11 -13.06 82.16
N ASP A 654 24.30 -13.58 82.51
CA ASP A 654 25.04 -13.18 83.72
C ASP A 654 25.29 -11.67 83.80
N ALA A 655 25.52 -11.01 82.66
CA ALA A 655 25.75 -9.57 82.59
C ALA A 655 24.53 -8.77 83.07
N THR A 656 23.33 -9.18 82.66
CA THR A 656 22.06 -8.54 83.03
C THR A 656 21.73 -8.77 84.49
N ILE A 657 21.93 -10.00 85.01
CA ILE A 657 21.77 -10.29 86.43
C ILE A 657 22.74 -9.43 87.25
N ARG A 658 23.99 -9.29 86.80
CA ARG A 658 25.01 -8.47 87.44
C ARG A 658 24.61 -7.00 87.53
N GLU A 659 24.12 -6.45 86.42
CA GLU A 659 23.63 -5.07 86.34
C GLU A 659 22.46 -4.84 87.31
N MET A 660 21.47 -5.73 87.31
CA MET A 660 20.32 -5.61 88.21
C MET A 660 20.75 -5.68 89.67
N VAL A 661 21.62 -6.63 90.03
CA VAL A 661 22.14 -6.75 91.41
C VAL A 661 22.89 -5.49 91.84
N ALA A 662 23.69 -4.88 90.96
CA ALA A 662 24.38 -3.63 91.26
C ALA A 662 23.42 -2.46 91.51
N GLY A 663 22.22 -2.50 90.93
CA GLY A 663 21.16 -1.51 91.14
C GLY A 663 20.23 -1.80 92.33
N LEU A 664 20.35 -2.96 93.00
CA LEU A 664 19.45 -3.32 94.09
C LEU A 664 19.75 -2.52 95.36
N GLU A 665 18.74 -1.83 95.88
CA GLU A 665 18.79 -1.30 97.25
C GLU A 665 18.50 -2.43 98.25
N THR A 666 19.56 -3.06 98.73
CA THR A 666 19.55 -4.04 99.82
C THR A 666 20.08 -3.42 101.12
N GLY A 667 19.67 -3.98 102.27
CA GLY A 667 20.20 -3.55 103.58
C GLY A 667 21.59 -4.13 103.90
N GLU A 668 22.22 -4.79 102.93
CA GLU A 668 23.48 -5.54 103.02
C GLU A 668 24.39 -5.14 101.84
N ASP A 669 25.72 -5.19 102.03
CA ASP A 669 26.72 -4.87 100.99
C ASP A 669 26.84 -6.05 100.01
N VAL A 670 26.19 -5.93 98.86
CA VAL A 670 26.16 -6.96 97.82
C VAL A 670 27.15 -6.60 96.71
N THR A 671 28.03 -7.53 96.37
CA THR A 671 28.94 -7.42 95.25
C THR A 671 28.74 -8.57 94.27
N THR A 672 29.24 -8.41 93.05
CA THR A 672 29.16 -9.44 92.02
C THR A 672 30.55 -9.74 91.47
N THR A 673 30.78 -11.01 91.15
CA THR A 673 31.97 -11.46 90.43
C THR A 673 31.62 -11.75 88.97
N ALA A 674 32.57 -12.31 88.21
CA ALA A 674 32.29 -12.81 86.88
C ALA A 674 31.18 -13.88 86.87
N THR A 675 31.05 -14.70 87.92
CA THR A 675 30.20 -15.91 87.92
C THR A 675 29.25 -16.06 89.11
N ALA A 676 29.25 -15.14 90.07
CA ALA A 676 28.48 -15.27 91.32
C ALA A 676 28.09 -13.93 91.96
N ILE A 677 27.03 -13.96 92.76
CA ILE A 677 26.59 -12.90 93.68
C ILE A 677 27.18 -13.20 95.06
N LYS A 678 27.70 -12.17 95.74
CA LYS A 678 28.32 -12.31 97.05
C LYS A 678 27.79 -11.24 98.02
N ILE A 679 27.53 -11.64 99.25
CA ILE A 679 27.26 -10.72 100.36
C ILE A 679 28.51 -10.61 101.21
N GLU A 680 29.01 -9.37 101.39
CA GLU A 680 30.20 -9.11 102.19
C GLU A 680 29.96 -9.18 103.71
#